data_AF-A0A3D1TAN6-F1
#
_entry.id   AF-A0A3D1TAN6-F1
#
_cell.length_a   1.000
_cell.length_b   1.000
_cell.length_c   1.000
_cell.angle_alpha   90.00
_cell.angle_beta   90.00
_cell.angle_gamma   90.00
#
_symmetry.space_group_name_H-M   'P 1'
#
loop_
_entity.id
_entity.type
_entity.pdbx_description
1 polymer ?
#
loop_
_entity_poly.entity_id
_entity_poly.type
_entity_poly.pdbx_seq_one_letter_code
_entity_poly.pdbx_strand_id
1 'polypeptide(L)'
;MGDMVERPDTGITFIGPALDAVDENGMHLAPIATVFPSYRVLISGRGIHLLQVQQMVEYQKNRSGGILSEAEEERVLEDAVALLIRDHIILIRSDPENMDRILAADSLLQETGLFDKSHIQFTGVHQEAVRKRLRLRGESWRISPPPYSDKEIARCIKSSMVTVGTRAVYYQNAPTGGRFLTFEEFSKILPMLREDPVEARARLQEIVKLTTQRNAQLVFELSFFLHEGEHLSSAPLVHVLELLSEDLEKATQELGEFTERFRELAGPDLLTDGSGNKAWRTNMFCRLYDISPSVVEEWALGLSPEFFLNVRWMPGARKEGTRVFMEEEMDLRVRKLLWTFIDLYPDFVSVNIGRVEAAQGMRNRRDQEREVMLVVVNKKDGSELIHILRRVKYDVMHRLKSGKELSQAISETEGYIQYIFDRLEAAKALGLSMANFAEIQLEEDLPGLGKIPLYYFDREYIAGLATDKIPSGRLSRPGFIINLSELLGHAAAFSMILGRSDPDHQEIYFDDGDEVVLFDPVTGLPNQIILSETTGSFSDWMSPICNLLPECLRRLEYHLHQARAEGVKDADLKESVAAFSAGLTAEILRMQAVLRTNNLRALFRERSHEPGGIWSRWMAMLDRLEGADVQKIQDAIKVAPCLSEFL
;
A
#
# COMPACT_ATOMS: atom_id res chain seq x y z
N MET A 1 36.07 -8.43 31.61
CA MET A 1 35.35 -9.72 31.58
C MET A 1 34.03 -9.51 32.30
N GLY A 2 32.92 -9.40 31.57
CA GLY A 2 31.59 -9.39 32.18
C GLY A 2 31.25 -10.77 32.72
N ASP A 3 30.32 -10.83 33.69
CA ASP A 3 29.90 -12.08 34.31
C ASP A 3 29.43 -13.09 33.25
N MET A 4 30.08 -14.25 33.24
CA MET A 4 29.82 -15.33 32.31
C MET A 4 28.67 -16.17 32.88
N VAL A 5 27.51 -16.13 32.24
CA VAL A 5 26.34 -16.91 32.68
C VAL A 5 26.05 -17.94 31.60
N GLU A 6 26.66 -19.12 31.71
CA GLU A 6 26.16 -20.30 31.01
C GLU A 6 24.78 -20.61 31.60
N ARG A 7 23.75 -20.63 30.75
CA ARG A 7 22.43 -21.13 31.12
C ARG A 7 22.38 -22.61 30.74
N PRO A 8 22.46 -23.54 31.71
CA PRO A 8 22.57 -24.97 31.41
C PRO A 8 21.35 -25.54 30.68
N ASP A 9 20.19 -24.87 30.81
CA ASP A 9 18.90 -25.42 30.43
C ASP A 9 18.60 -25.38 28.91
N THR A 10 19.36 -24.59 28.12
CA THR A 10 19.14 -24.42 26.66
C THR A 10 20.34 -24.81 25.79
N GLY A 11 21.50 -25.08 26.40
CA GLY A 11 22.74 -25.35 25.67
C GLY A 11 23.22 -24.16 24.82
N ILE A 12 22.87 -22.93 25.22
CA ILE A 12 23.29 -21.67 24.59
C ILE A 12 24.18 -20.91 25.58
N THR A 13 25.37 -20.50 25.15
CA THR A 13 26.30 -19.73 25.99
C THR A 13 26.05 -18.23 25.82
N PHE A 14 25.79 -17.52 26.93
CA PHE A 14 25.64 -16.07 26.95
C PHE A 14 26.87 -15.41 27.55
N ILE A 15 27.44 -14.44 26.83
CA ILE A 15 28.60 -13.66 27.26
C ILE A 15 28.20 -12.18 27.27
N GLY A 16 28.10 -11.58 28.47
CA GLY A 16 27.72 -10.19 28.65
C GLY A 16 26.36 -9.99 29.34
N PRO A 17 25.88 -8.73 29.44
CA PRO A 17 24.61 -8.40 30.09
C PRO A 17 23.40 -9.07 29.39
N ALA A 18 22.31 -9.30 30.12
CA ALA A 18 21.06 -9.72 29.49
C ALA A 18 20.55 -8.66 28.49
N LEU A 19 19.86 -9.08 27.42
CA LEU A 19 19.47 -8.19 26.32
C LEU A 19 18.36 -7.20 26.72
N ASP A 20 17.58 -7.54 27.74
CA ASP A 20 16.50 -6.73 28.31
C ASP A 20 16.96 -5.87 29.51
N ALA A 21 18.24 -5.98 29.90
CA ALA A 21 18.74 -5.27 31.06
C ALA A 21 18.94 -3.77 30.76
N VAL A 22 18.35 -2.92 31.59
CA VAL A 22 18.46 -1.44 31.53
C VAL A 22 19.22 -0.89 32.73
N ASP A 23 19.87 0.25 32.56
CA ASP A 23 20.49 1.02 33.64
C ASP A 23 19.45 1.88 34.40
N GLU A 24 19.92 2.60 35.42
CA GLU A 24 19.12 3.48 36.27
C GLU A 24 18.40 4.61 35.52
N ASN A 25 18.84 4.93 34.29
CA ASN A 25 18.22 5.94 33.43
C ASN A 25 17.28 5.32 32.38
N GLY A 26 17.02 4.01 32.46
CA GLY A 26 16.19 3.27 31.49
C GLY A 26 16.90 2.99 30.16
N MET A 27 18.22 3.16 30.08
CA MET A 27 18.99 2.89 28.86
C MET A 27 19.49 1.45 28.86
N HIS A 28 19.44 0.78 27.71
CA HIS A 28 19.93 -0.59 27.57
C HIS A 28 21.41 -0.75 27.95
N LEU A 29 21.70 -1.74 28.80
CA LEU A 29 23.06 -2.15 29.14
C LEU A 29 23.76 -2.82 27.96
N ALA A 30 23.00 -3.47 27.08
CA ALA A 30 23.47 -4.08 25.84
C ALA A 30 22.63 -3.59 24.64
N PRO A 31 22.91 -2.42 24.05
CA PRO A 31 22.17 -1.93 22.88
C PRO A 31 22.46 -2.73 21.60
N ILE A 32 23.50 -3.58 21.60
CA ILE A 32 23.88 -4.46 20.50
C ILE A 32 24.29 -5.85 21.01
N ALA A 33 24.09 -6.86 20.19
CA ALA A 33 24.58 -8.21 20.42
C ALA A 33 25.01 -8.88 19.10
N THR A 34 25.75 -9.99 19.19
CA THR A 34 26.13 -10.82 18.05
C THR A 34 25.88 -12.28 18.40
N VAL A 35 25.15 -12.98 17.54
CA VAL A 35 24.88 -14.41 17.64
C VAL A 35 25.82 -15.16 16.72
N PHE A 36 26.32 -16.29 17.20
CA PHE A 36 27.13 -17.23 16.46
C PHE A 36 26.38 -18.58 16.41
N PRO A 37 25.49 -18.78 15.42
CA PRO A 37 24.56 -19.91 15.38
C PRO A 37 25.25 -21.28 15.42
N SER A 38 26.33 -21.45 14.65
CA SER A 38 27.05 -22.73 14.58
C SER A 38 27.75 -23.09 15.89
N TYR A 39 28.11 -22.08 16.68
CA TYR A 39 28.76 -22.26 17.97
C TYR A 39 27.79 -22.22 19.15
N ARG A 40 26.52 -21.87 18.90
CA ARG A 40 25.48 -21.63 19.91
C ARG A 40 25.88 -20.61 20.99
N VAL A 41 26.56 -19.54 20.57
CA VAL A 41 27.02 -18.46 21.48
C VAL A 41 26.32 -17.15 21.14
N LEU A 42 25.92 -16.42 22.18
CA LEU A 42 25.43 -15.05 22.09
C LEU A 42 26.32 -14.13 22.91
N ILE A 43 26.84 -13.07 22.29
CA ILE A 43 27.68 -12.07 22.96
C ILE A 43 26.98 -10.71 22.91
N SER A 44 26.82 -10.06 24.06
CA SER A 44 26.07 -8.81 24.22
C SER A 44 26.89 -7.74 24.94
N GLY A 45 26.63 -6.47 24.64
CA GLY A 45 27.29 -5.35 25.34
C GLY A 45 27.22 -4.03 24.59
N ARG A 46 28.10 -3.09 24.98
CA ARG A 46 28.27 -1.79 24.30
C ARG A 46 29.44 -1.84 23.32
N GLY A 47 29.47 -0.91 22.37
CA GLY A 47 30.56 -0.77 21.39
C GLY A 47 30.10 -1.07 19.96
N ILE A 48 30.91 -1.82 19.22
CA ILE A 48 30.64 -2.25 17.84
C ILE A 48 30.69 -3.78 17.74
N HIS A 49 29.97 -4.36 16.77
CA HIS A 49 29.91 -5.82 16.57
C HIS A 49 31.30 -6.46 16.39
N LEU A 50 32.26 -5.77 15.80
CA LEU A 50 33.63 -6.28 15.62
C LEU A 50 34.31 -6.64 16.96
N LEU A 51 34.05 -5.86 18.02
CA LEU A 51 34.59 -6.18 19.35
C LEU A 51 33.95 -7.45 19.93
N GLN A 52 32.69 -7.72 19.63
CA GLN A 52 32.00 -8.95 20.04
C GLN A 52 32.54 -10.17 19.28
N VAL A 53 32.90 -10.01 17.99
CA VAL A 53 33.61 -11.05 17.23
C VAL A 53 34.98 -11.35 17.84
N GLN A 54 35.74 -10.34 18.22
CA GLN A 54 37.02 -10.53 18.91
C GLN A 54 36.87 -11.27 20.24
N GLN A 55 35.83 -10.94 21.01
CA GLN A 55 35.50 -11.67 22.24
C GLN A 55 35.15 -13.14 21.97
N MET A 56 34.46 -13.45 20.87
CA MET A 56 34.16 -14.82 20.46
C MET A 56 35.44 -15.59 20.08
N VAL A 57 36.36 -14.94 19.34
CA VAL A 57 37.67 -15.52 19.00
C VAL A 57 38.46 -15.83 20.26
N GLU A 58 38.52 -14.91 21.23
CA GLU A 58 39.18 -15.16 22.52
C GLU A 58 38.51 -16.28 23.31
N TYR A 59 37.17 -16.33 23.33
CA TYR A 59 36.41 -17.40 23.97
C TYR A 59 36.75 -18.77 23.37
N GLN A 60 36.83 -18.86 22.04
CA GLN A 60 37.21 -20.10 21.35
C GLN A 60 38.67 -20.49 21.56
N LYS A 61 39.60 -19.53 21.61
CA LYS A 61 41.02 -19.78 21.97
C LYS A 61 41.14 -20.41 23.35
N ASN A 62 40.39 -19.88 24.32
CA ASN A 62 40.38 -20.42 25.68
C ASN A 62 39.78 -21.83 25.75
N ARG A 63 38.76 -22.13 24.93
CA ARG A 63 38.10 -23.44 24.92
C ARG A 63 38.90 -24.52 24.17
N SER A 64 39.64 -24.13 23.13
CA SER A 64 40.50 -25.02 22.33
C SER A 64 41.91 -25.19 22.92
N GLY A 65 42.24 -24.47 24.00
CA GLY A 65 43.52 -24.58 24.69
C GLY A 65 44.68 -23.85 24.02
N GLY A 66 44.42 -22.86 23.15
CA GLY A 66 45.49 -22.13 22.46
C GLY A 66 45.05 -21.29 21.25
N ILE A 67 45.98 -21.11 20.31
CA ILE A 67 45.86 -20.25 19.12
C ILE A 67 44.93 -20.91 18.08
N LEU A 68 43.92 -20.18 17.61
CA LEU A 68 43.12 -20.56 16.46
C LEU A 68 43.91 -20.30 15.16
N SER A 69 43.74 -21.18 14.18
CA SER A 69 44.22 -20.94 12.83
C SER A 69 43.46 -19.81 12.14
N GLU A 70 44.05 -19.20 11.11
CA GLU A 70 43.37 -18.14 10.34
C GLU A 70 42.01 -18.61 9.78
N ALA A 71 41.93 -19.86 9.31
CA ALA A 71 40.70 -20.47 8.82
C ALA A 71 39.65 -20.75 9.93
N GLU A 72 40.05 -20.82 11.19
CA GLU A 72 39.12 -20.92 12.33
C GLU A 72 38.61 -19.55 12.75
N GLU A 73 39.47 -18.52 12.73
CA GLU A 73 39.07 -17.15 12.99
C GLU A 73 38.12 -16.62 11.89
N GLU A 74 38.39 -16.95 10.62
CA GLU A 74 37.51 -16.63 9.49
C GLU A 74 36.14 -17.29 9.65
N ARG A 75 36.08 -18.57 10.05
CA ARG A 75 34.81 -19.27 10.33
C ARG A 75 34.01 -18.63 11.46
N VAL A 76 34.67 -18.06 12.48
CA VAL A 76 33.97 -17.30 13.54
C VAL A 76 33.38 -16.01 12.99
N LEU A 77 34.13 -15.31 12.14
CA LEU A 77 33.66 -14.08 11.49
C LEU A 77 32.48 -14.35 10.55
N GLU A 78 32.57 -15.40 9.74
CA GLU A 78 31.50 -15.85 8.83
C GLU A 78 30.24 -16.32 9.56
N ASP A 79 30.35 -16.82 10.80
CA ASP A 79 29.18 -17.24 11.58
C ASP A 79 28.47 -16.07 12.30
N ALA A 80 29.08 -14.89 12.34
CA ALA A 80 28.58 -13.75 13.10
C ALA A 80 27.28 -13.16 12.52
N VAL A 81 26.24 -13.05 13.36
CA VAL A 81 24.98 -12.38 13.04
C VAL A 81 24.73 -11.23 14.00
N ALA A 82 24.74 -10.01 13.47
CA ALA A 82 24.57 -8.79 14.24
C ALA A 82 23.10 -8.56 14.66
N LEU A 83 22.90 -8.18 15.92
CA LEU A 83 21.62 -7.81 16.52
C LEU A 83 21.63 -6.37 17.02
N LEU A 84 20.56 -5.61 16.75
CA LEU A 84 20.34 -4.30 17.38
C LEU A 84 19.17 -4.41 18.37
N ILE A 85 19.33 -3.81 19.54
CA ILE A 85 18.29 -3.80 20.57
C ILE A 85 17.70 -2.40 20.65
N ARG A 86 16.37 -2.33 20.51
CA ARG A 86 15.59 -1.09 20.49
C ARG A 86 14.35 -1.32 21.35
N ASP A 87 14.27 -0.64 22.49
CA ASP A 87 13.19 -0.82 23.47
C ASP A 87 13.00 -2.31 23.82
N HIS A 88 11.92 -2.94 23.40
CA HIS A 88 11.61 -4.36 23.63
C HIS A 88 11.85 -5.23 22.38
N ILE A 89 12.36 -4.65 21.29
CA ILE A 89 12.52 -5.30 19.99
C ILE A 89 13.99 -5.66 19.75
N ILE A 90 14.21 -6.89 19.30
CA ILE A 90 15.48 -7.40 18.80
C ILE A 90 15.44 -7.38 17.27
N LEU A 91 16.30 -6.58 16.67
CA LEU A 91 16.44 -6.47 15.22
C LEU A 91 17.62 -7.33 14.76
N ILE A 92 17.33 -8.41 14.04
CA ILE A 92 18.34 -9.22 13.36
C ILE A 92 18.78 -8.49 12.08
N ARG A 93 20.09 -8.27 11.95
CA ARG A 93 20.66 -7.72 10.72
C ARG A 93 20.65 -8.80 9.63
N SER A 94 19.85 -8.60 8.59
CA SER A 94 19.72 -9.57 7.50
C SER A 94 20.93 -9.52 6.57
N ASP A 95 21.29 -10.70 6.05
CA ASP A 95 22.29 -10.89 5.00
C ASP A 95 21.58 -11.65 3.85
N PRO A 96 21.36 -11.00 2.69
CA PRO A 96 20.58 -11.58 1.60
C PRO A 96 21.26 -12.80 0.98
N GLU A 97 22.59 -12.87 1.05
CA GLU A 97 23.38 -13.97 0.49
C GLU A 97 23.38 -15.19 1.42
N ASN A 98 23.17 -14.98 2.73
CA ASN A 98 23.29 -16.01 3.76
C ASN A 98 22.07 -16.10 4.68
N MET A 99 20.85 -16.00 4.12
CA MET A 99 19.62 -16.02 4.91
C MET A 99 19.44 -17.26 5.79
N ASP A 100 19.99 -18.41 5.41
CA ASP A 100 19.93 -19.62 6.24
C ASP A 100 20.67 -19.43 7.58
N ARG A 101 21.82 -18.73 7.59
CA ARG A 101 22.54 -18.35 8.81
C ARG A 101 21.72 -17.38 9.67
N ILE A 102 21.06 -16.43 9.02
CA ILE A 102 20.20 -15.44 9.69
C ILE A 102 19.01 -16.14 10.37
N LEU A 103 18.39 -17.12 9.70
CA LEU A 103 17.29 -17.91 10.26
C LEU A 103 17.76 -18.89 11.34
N ALA A 104 19.01 -19.36 11.28
CA ALA A 104 19.61 -20.14 12.36
C ALA A 104 19.82 -19.30 13.63
N ALA A 105 20.26 -18.04 13.48
CA ALA A 105 20.35 -17.10 14.60
C ALA A 105 18.97 -16.82 15.23
N ASP A 106 17.96 -16.60 14.39
CA ASP A 106 16.57 -16.44 14.82
C ASP A 106 16.06 -17.66 15.61
N SER A 107 16.27 -18.87 15.08
CA SER A 107 15.87 -20.12 15.74
C SER A 107 16.56 -20.26 17.10
N LEU A 108 17.86 -19.94 17.17
CA LEU A 108 18.61 -19.94 18.43
C LEU A 108 18.04 -18.95 19.45
N LEU A 109 17.68 -17.72 19.02
CA LEU A 109 17.06 -16.74 19.90
C LEU A 109 15.71 -17.24 20.45
N GLN A 110 14.90 -17.91 19.62
CA GLN A 110 13.62 -18.49 20.05
C GLN A 110 13.81 -19.66 21.04
N GLU A 111 14.82 -20.52 20.82
CA GLU A 111 15.17 -21.63 21.73
C GLU A 111 15.53 -21.16 23.15
N THR A 112 15.92 -19.89 23.32
CA THR A 112 16.20 -19.32 24.65
C THR A 112 14.96 -19.26 25.54
N GLY A 113 13.75 -19.16 24.94
CA GLY A 113 12.49 -18.93 25.65
C GLY A 113 12.40 -17.56 26.36
N LEU A 114 13.38 -16.66 26.16
CA LEU A 114 13.44 -15.36 26.86
C LEU A 114 12.68 -14.26 26.13
N PHE A 115 12.51 -14.41 24.83
CA PHE A 115 11.92 -13.38 23.98
C PHE A 115 10.73 -13.97 23.25
N ASP A 116 9.62 -13.25 23.30
CA ASP A 116 8.49 -13.53 22.42
C ASP A 116 8.93 -13.37 20.96
N LYS A 117 8.52 -14.28 20.09
CA LYS A 117 8.87 -14.24 18.67
C LYS A 117 8.44 -12.92 18.01
N SER A 118 7.37 -12.30 18.50
CA SER A 118 6.88 -10.99 18.03
C SER A 118 7.81 -9.82 18.35
N HIS A 119 8.72 -10.00 19.30
CA HIS A 119 9.77 -9.04 19.60
C HIS A 119 11.03 -9.23 18.74
N ILE A 120 11.12 -10.31 17.96
CA ILE A 120 12.28 -10.59 17.10
C ILE A 120 11.91 -10.28 15.65
N GLN A 121 12.58 -9.28 15.08
CA GLN A 121 12.30 -8.77 13.73
C GLN A 121 13.56 -8.73 12.86
N PHE A 122 13.36 -8.66 11.55
CA PHE A 122 14.43 -8.64 10.56
C PHE A 122 14.55 -7.28 9.88
N THR A 123 15.78 -6.81 9.73
CA THR A 123 16.09 -5.65 8.88
C THR A 123 16.12 -6.05 7.40
N GLY A 124 16.39 -5.09 6.51
CA GLY A 124 16.59 -5.39 5.09
C GLY A 124 15.28 -5.50 4.30
N VAL A 125 14.24 -4.75 4.70
CA VAL A 125 12.98 -4.65 3.93
C VAL A 125 13.23 -4.33 2.46
N HIS A 126 14.30 -3.61 2.13
CA HIS A 126 14.66 -3.27 0.76
C HIS A 126 15.19 -4.44 -0.08
N GLN A 127 15.60 -5.54 0.54
CA GLN A 127 16.23 -6.68 -0.15
C GLN A 127 15.21 -7.76 -0.49
N GLU A 128 15.09 -8.08 -1.78
CA GLU A 128 14.13 -9.08 -2.27
C GLU A 128 14.34 -10.46 -1.66
N ALA A 129 15.61 -10.91 -1.56
CA ALA A 129 15.94 -12.20 -1.00
C ALA A 129 15.45 -12.36 0.45
N VAL A 130 15.56 -11.31 1.26
CA VAL A 130 15.08 -11.29 2.66
C VAL A 130 13.56 -11.40 2.69
N ARG A 131 12.85 -10.55 1.94
CA ARG A 131 11.38 -10.54 1.87
C ARG A 131 10.84 -11.89 1.43
N LYS A 132 11.37 -12.43 0.33
CA LYS A 132 10.97 -13.74 -0.22
C LYS A 132 11.16 -14.87 0.78
N ARG A 133 12.28 -14.89 1.50
CA ARG A 133 12.55 -15.95 2.50
C ARG A 133 11.62 -15.89 3.70
N LEU A 134 11.28 -14.69 4.19
CA LEU A 134 10.31 -14.54 5.29
C LEU A 134 8.88 -14.86 4.82
N ARG A 135 8.49 -14.43 3.62
CA ARG A 135 7.19 -14.73 3.02
C ARG A 135 6.97 -16.24 2.84
N LEU A 136 7.97 -16.98 2.38
CA LEU A 136 7.93 -18.44 2.26
C LEU A 136 7.80 -19.16 3.63
N ARG A 137 7.98 -18.45 4.74
CA ARG A 137 7.78 -18.96 6.10
C ARG A 137 6.47 -18.51 6.75
N GLY A 138 5.66 -17.71 6.07
CA GLY A 138 4.47 -17.09 6.68
C GLY A 138 4.85 -15.97 7.68
N GLU A 139 6.04 -15.38 7.51
CA GLU A 139 6.67 -14.48 8.47
C GLU A 139 6.86 -13.04 7.93
N SER A 140 6.07 -12.60 6.92
CA SER A 140 6.12 -11.21 6.43
C SER A 140 5.85 -10.18 7.54
N TRP A 141 5.17 -10.57 8.62
CA TRP A 141 4.90 -9.79 9.82
C TRP A 141 6.13 -9.51 10.71
N ARG A 142 7.26 -10.19 10.46
CA ARG A 142 8.51 -10.04 11.22
C ARG A 142 9.51 -9.11 10.56
N ILE A 143 9.15 -8.47 9.45
CA ILE A 143 9.98 -7.42 8.85
C ILE A 143 9.87 -6.18 9.74
N SER A 144 11.01 -5.71 10.27
CA SER A 144 11.12 -4.57 11.17
C SER A 144 10.36 -3.37 10.64
N PRO A 145 9.56 -2.70 11.49
CA PRO A 145 8.22 -2.36 11.09
C PRO A 145 8.20 -0.95 10.51
N PRO A 146 7.56 -0.76 9.34
CA PRO A 146 7.05 0.56 9.00
C PRO A 146 5.90 0.94 9.96
N PRO A 147 5.58 2.23 10.10
CA PRO A 147 4.35 2.67 10.74
C PRO A 147 3.14 2.00 10.08
N TYR A 148 2.13 1.66 10.88
CA TYR A 148 0.95 0.89 10.46
C TYR A 148 -0.23 1.79 10.10
N SER A 149 -0.10 3.12 10.24
CA SER A 149 -1.19 4.04 9.94
C SER A 149 -0.69 5.40 9.44
N ASP A 150 -1.56 6.09 8.71
CA ASP A 150 -1.37 7.48 8.30
C ASP A 150 -1.00 8.40 9.47
N LYS A 151 -1.56 8.15 10.65
CA LYS A 151 -1.28 8.92 11.87
C LYS A 151 0.13 8.68 12.41
N GLU A 152 0.59 7.44 12.36
CA GLU A 152 1.95 7.08 12.77
C GLU A 152 2.97 7.60 11.76
N ILE A 153 2.70 7.45 10.45
CA ILE A 153 3.55 8.04 9.40
C ILE A 153 3.66 9.55 9.59
N ALA A 154 2.52 10.24 9.78
CA ALA A 154 2.50 11.68 10.00
C ALA A 154 3.27 12.08 11.28
N ARG A 155 3.20 11.26 12.33
CA ARG A 155 3.97 11.48 13.57
C ARG A 155 5.47 11.34 13.31
N CYS A 156 5.90 10.30 12.58
CA CYS A 156 7.29 10.07 12.20
C CYS A 156 7.86 11.22 11.33
N ILE A 157 7.09 11.68 10.34
CA ILE A 157 7.48 12.83 9.50
C ILE A 157 7.62 14.08 10.38
N LYS A 158 6.63 14.34 11.24
CA LYS A 158 6.65 15.51 12.14
C LYS A 158 7.84 15.47 13.10
N SER A 159 8.17 14.30 13.66
CA SER A 159 9.32 14.16 14.56
C SER A 159 10.67 14.29 13.85
N SER A 160 10.68 14.18 12.52
CA SER A 160 11.89 14.34 11.69
C SER A 160 12.13 15.79 11.27
N MET A 161 11.19 16.71 11.55
CA MET A 161 11.36 18.13 11.22
C MET A 161 12.42 18.77 12.11
N VAL A 162 13.40 19.41 11.49
CA VAL A 162 14.50 20.09 12.18
C VAL A 162 14.82 21.43 11.53
N THR A 163 15.46 22.31 12.30
CA THR A 163 16.10 23.54 11.82
C THR A 163 17.59 23.48 12.16
N VAL A 164 18.46 24.16 11.39
CA VAL A 164 19.92 24.09 11.58
C VAL A 164 20.50 25.44 12.01
N GLY A 165 20.11 26.53 11.38
CA GLY A 165 20.57 27.88 11.75
C GLY A 165 19.60 29.00 11.33
N THR A 166 18.90 28.83 10.22
CA THR A 166 17.79 29.69 9.80
C THR A 166 16.43 29.13 10.23
N ARG A 167 15.35 29.82 9.86
CA ARG A 167 13.98 29.32 10.03
C ARG A 167 13.55 28.36 8.92
N ALA A 168 14.46 27.94 8.04
CA ALA A 168 14.18 26.92 7.04
C ALA A 168 13.94 25.57 7.71
N VAL A 169 12.91 24.87 7.25
CA VAL A 169 12.52 23.56 7.75
C VAL A 169 13.16 22.47 6.89
N TYR A 170 13.81 21.51 7.54
CA TYR A 170 14.36 20.32 6.90
C TYR A 170 13.78 19.06 7.53
N TYR A 171 13.85 17.95 6.80
CA TYR A 171 13.43 16.64 7.30
C TYR A 171 14.64 15.73 7.45
N GLN A 172 14.97 15.32 8.67
CA GLN A 172 16.13 14.51 9.00
C GLN A 172 15.87 13.02 8.75
N ASN A 173 16.72 12.41 7.92
CA ASN A 173 16.78 10.95 7.77
C ASN A 173 17.56 10.38 8.97
N ALA A 174 16.87 9.68 9.85
CA ALA A 174 17.46 9.15 11.07
C ALA A 174 18.53 8.06 10.83
N PRO A 175 18.36 7.11 9.88
CA PRO A 175 19.40 6.12 9.57
C PRO A 175 20.74 6.69 9.10
N THR A 176 20.71 7.68 8.22
CA THR A 176 21.92 8.21 7.55
C THR A 176 22.44 9.50 8.18
N GLY A 177 21.60 10.20 8.95
CA GLY A 177 21.89 11.53 9.51
C GLY A 177 21.77 12.69 8.52
N GLY A 178 21.52 12.42 7.23
CA GLY A 178 21.29 13.44 6.21
C GLY A 178 19.93 14.14 6.37
N ARG A 179 19.70 15.22 5.60
CA ARG A 179 18.44 15.98 5.61
C ARG A 179 17.88 16.16 4.20
N PHE A 180 16.57 16.39 4.13
CA PHE A 180 15.87 16.73 2.90
C PHE A 180 15.25 18.13 2.97
N LEU A 181 15.36 18.88 1.87
CA LEU A 181 14.65 20.15 1.62
C LEU A 181 13.54 19.93 0.59
N THR A 182 12.32 20.32 0.94
CA THR A 182 11.14 20.19 0.06
C THR A 182 11.04 21.35 -0.92
N PHE A 183 10.31 21.12 -2.02
CA PHE A 183 10.03 22.18 -2.99
C PHE A 183 9.24 23.32 -2.36
N GLU A 184 8.19 23.03 -1.58
CA GLU A 184 7.38 24.06 -0.94
C GLU A 184 8.22 24.95 -0.01
N GLU A 185 9.08 24.38 0.83
CA GLU A 185 9.95 25.18 1.70
C GLU A 185 10.96 26.01 0.90
N PHE A 186 11.57 25.44 -0.16
CA PHE A 186 12.49 26.17 -1.03
C PHE A 186 11.80 27.34 -1.77
N SER A 187 10.56 27.12 -2.25
CA SER A 187 9.79 28.10 -3.03
C SER A 187 9.52 29.41 -2.27
N LYS A 188 9.57 29.39 -0.94
CA LYS A 188 9.40 30.56 -0.06
C LYS A 188 10.53 31.58 -0.21
N ILE A 189 11.71 31.17 -0.68
CA ILE A 189 12.90 32.04 -0.75
C ILE A 189 12.75 33.11 -1.84
N LEU A 190 12.16 32.76 -2.99
CA LEU A 190 12.01 33.69 -4.12
C LEU A 190 11.20 34.96 -3.77
N PRO A 191 10.00 34.89 -3.16
CA PRO A 191 9.30 36.09 -2.70
C PRO A 191 10.05 36.81 -1.56
N MET A 192 10.75 36.08 -0.70
CA MET A 192 11.54 36.66 0.39
C MET A 192 12.70 37.55 -0.10
N LEU A 193 13.21 37.36 -1.33
CA LEU A 193 14.23 38.26 -1.88
C LEU A 193 13.80 39.73 -1.91
N ARG A 194 12.49 40.01 -1.95
CA ARG A 194 11.92 41.37 -1.89
C ARG A 194 11.47 41.76 -0.49
N GLU A 195 10.90 40.82 0.25
CA GLU A 195 10.27 41.07 1.56
C GLU A 195 11.27 41.09 2.72
N ASP A 196 12.24 40.17 2.72
CA ASP A 196 13.31 40.06 3.70
C ASP A 196 14.60 39.51 3.03
N PRO A 197 15.37 40.38 2.35
CA PRO A 197 16.56 39.97 1.60
C PRO A 197 17.66 39.37 2.49
N VAL A 198 17.70 39.74 3.77
CA VAL A 198 18.70 39.26 4.73
C VAL A 198 18.43 37.80 5.09
N GLU A 199 17.17 37.48 5.42
CA GLU A 199 16.75 36.09 5.68
C GLU A 199 16.87 35.22 4.41
N ALA A 200 16.46 35.74 3.25
CA ALA A 200 16.57 35.00 1.99
C ALA A 200 18.04 34.62 1.66
N ARG A 201 18.97 35.57 1.82
CA ARG A 201 20.40 35.31 1.65
C ARG A 201 20.92 34.30 2.68
N ALA A 202 20.53 34.44 3.95
CA ALA A 202 20.95 33.52 5.01
C ALA A 202 20.49 32.07 4.72
N ARG A 203 19.25 31.90 4.26
CA ARG A 203 18.69 30.59 3.86
C ARG A 203 19.45 29.97 2.68
N LEU A 204 19.72 30.75 1.63
CA LEU A 204 20.48 30.26 0.48
C LEU A 204 21.91 29.86 0.86
N GLN A 205 22.58 30.64 1.73
CA GLN A 205 23.90 30.32 2.24
C GLN A 205 23.91 29.02 3.06
N GLU A 206 22.89 28.82 3.90
CA GLU A 206 22.70 27.59 4.65
C GLU A 206 22.50 26.37 3.72
N ILE A 207 21.62 26.49 2.72
CA ILE A 207 21.34 25.42 1.75
C ILE A 207 22.59 25.04 0.96
N VAL A 208 23.32 26.01 0.41
CA VAL A 208 24.57 25.76 -0.34
C VAL A 208 25.62 25.11 0.54
N LYS A 209 25.77 25.58 1.79
CA LYS A 209 26.71 24.98 2.74
C LYS A 209 26.36 23.52 3.05
N LEU A 210 25.09 23.23 3.36
CA LEU A 210 24.69 21.88 3.74
C LEU A 210 24.67 20.91 2.55
N THR A 211 24.34 21.36 1.34
CA THR A 211 24.36 20.50 0.14
C THR A 211 25.78 20.13 -0.33
N THR A 212 26.80 20.87 0.10
CA THR A 212 28.20 20.61 -0.25
C THR A 212 28.98 19.85 0.82
N GLN A 213 28.44 19.75 2.04
CA GLN A 213 29.06 19.04 3.15
C GLN A 213 28.61 17.58 3.22
N ARG A 214 29.50 16.71 3.71
CA ARG A 214 29.21 15.31 4.00
C ARG A 214 29.36 15.05 5.50
N ASN A 215 28.47 14.23 6.03
CA ASN A 215 28.51 13.79 7.43
C ASN A 215 29.54 12.66 7.63
N ALA A 216 29.62 12.14 8.86
CA ALA A 216 30.57 11.08 9.22
C ALA A 216 30.36 9.75 8.45
N GLN A 217 29.18 9.56 7.86
CA GLN A 217 28.79 8.43 7.03
C GLN A 217 29.04 8.68 5.54
N LEU A 218 29.70 9.79 5.19
CA LEU A 218 29.96 10.25 3.82
C LEU A 218 28.69 10.56 3.01
N VAL A 219 27.55 10.71 3.68
CA VAL A 219 26.28 11.14 3.09
C VAL A 219 26.22 12.66 3.12
N PHE A 220 25.63 13.29 2.10
CA PHE A 220 25.47 14.74 2.08
C PHE A 220 24.59 15.23 3.26
N GLU A 221 24.95 16.35 3.88
CA GLU A 221 24.23 16.94 5.02
C GLU A 221 22.83 17.45 4.62
N LEU A 222 22.64 17.81 3.35
CA LEU A 222 21.35 18.17 2.76
C LEU A 222 21.24 17.66 1.32
N SER A 223 20.05 17.18 0.96
CA SER A 223 19.65 16.84 -0.41
C SER A 223 18.28 17.43 -0.72
N PHE A 224 17.98 17.66 -2.00
CA PHE A 224 16.64 18.07 -2.43
C PHE A 224 15.69 16.86 -2.40
N PHE A 225 14.48 17.05 -1.88
CA PHE A 225 13.45 16.03 -1.83
C PHE A 225 12.82 15.85 -3.22
N LEU A 226 13.16 14.75 -3.87
CA LEU A 226 12.76 14.39 -5.23
C LEU A 226 12.32 12.93 -5.26
N HIS A 227 11.71 12.50 -6.36
CA HIS A 227 11.48 11.09 -6.63
C HIS A 227 12.80 10.29 -6.66
N GLU A 228 12.70 8.97 -6.48
CA GLU A 228 13.86 8.10 -6.50
C GLU A 228 14.55 8.14 -7.88
N GLY A 229 15.88 8.17 -7.88
CA GLY A 229 16.70 8.31 -9.10
C GLY A 229 16.91 9.74 -9.59
N GLU A 230 16.05 10.68 -9.20
CA GLU A 230 16.19 12.09 -9.56
C GLU A 230 17.23 12.81 -8.69
N HIS A 231 17.95 13.75 -9.30
CA HIS A 231 18.99 14.52 -8.63
C HIS A 231 19.03 15.97 -9.11
N LEU A 232 19.10 16.89 -8.16
CA LEU A 232 19.29 18.32 -8.42
C LEU A 232 20.60 18.80 -7.79
N SER A 233 21.48 19.35 -8.63
CA SER A 233 22.75 19.93 -8.17
C SER A 233 22.52 21.32 -7.58
N SER A 234 23.11 21.62 -6.42
CA SER A 234 23.08 22.97 -5.83
C SER A 234 24.11 23.93 -6.43
N ALA A 235 24.93 23.50 -7.41
CA ALA A 235 25.97 24.34 -8.01
C ALA A 235 25.46 25.69 -8.55
N PRO A 236 24.29 25.79 -9.23
CA PRO A 236 23.77 27.09 -9.69
C PRO A 236 23.48 28.06 -8.53
N LEU A 237 23.12 27.56 -7.34
CA LEU A 237 22.82 28.41 -6.18
C LEU A 237 24.06 29.13 -5.63
N VAL A 238 25.26 28.61 -5.89
CA VAL A 238 26.52 29.29 -5.55
C VAL A 238 26.62 30.60 -6.35
N HIS A 239 26.30 30.55 -7.65
CA HIS A 239 26.34 31.74 -8.49
C HIS A 239 25.26 32.76 -8.09
N VAL A 240 24.05 32.28 -7.78
CA VAL A 240 22.98 33.14 -7.24
C VAL A 240 23.45 33.91 -5.99
N LEU A 241 24.16 33.26 -5.07
CA LEU A 241 24.67 33.91 -3.85
C LEU A 241 25.69 35.04 -4.13
N GLU A 242 26.51 34.89 -5.17
CA GLU A 242 27.44 35.93 -5.62
C GLU A 242 26.65 37.13 -6.18
N LEU A 243 25.67 36.86 -7.05
CA LEU A 243 24.84 37.88 -7.69
C LEU A 243 23.96 38.65 -6.70
N LEU A 244 23.55 38.07 -5.58
CA LEU A 244 22.72 38.77 -4.57
C LEU A 244 23.34 40.07 -4.03
N SER A 245 24.66 40.24 -4.13
CA SER A 245 25.34 41.49 -3.72
C SER A 245 25.64 42.43 -4.89
N GLU A 246 25.51 41.97 -6.13
CA GLU A 246 25.94 42.68 -7.35
C GLU A 246 24.75 43.08 -8.24
N ASP A 247 23.83 42.16 -8.49
CA ASP A 247 22.68 42.31 -9.38
C ASP A 247 21.51 41.47 -8.87
N LEU A 248 20.61 42.12 -8.13
CA LEU A 248 19.43 41.47 -7.54
C LEU A 248 18.43 41.01 -8.61
N GLU A 249 18.33 41.70 -9.75
CA GLU A 249 17.38 41.34 -10.80
C GLU A 249 17.84 40.06 -11.49
N LYS A 250 19.13 39.96 -11.82
CA LYS A 250 19.73 38.75 -12.37
C LYS A 250 19.71 37.59 -11.36
N ALA A 251 20.02 37.84 -10.09
CA ALA A 251 19.91 36.82 -9.04
C ALA A 251 18.48 36.27 -8.89
N THR A 252 17.47 37.14 -9.03
CA THR A 252 16.06 36.74 -8.99
C THR A 252 15.69 35.87 -10.19
N GLN A 253 16.18 36.22 -11.39
CA GLN A 253 15.94 35.42 -12.59
C GLN A 253 16.55 34.02 -12.45
N GLU A 254 17.84 33.92 -12.08
CA GLU A 254 18.53 32.63 -11.98
C GLU A 254 17.97 31.75 -10.85
N LEU A 255 17.57 32.36 -9.72
CA LEU A 255 16.84 31.63 -8.68
C LEU A 255 15.48 31.13 -9.17
N GLY A 256 14.79 31.91 -10.01
CA GLY A 256 13.55 31.50 -10.68
C GLY A 256 13.74 30.30 -11.59
N GLU A 257 14.78 30.31 -12.44
CA GLU A 257 15.14 29.19 -13.31
C GLU A 257 15.47 27.92 -12.51
N PHE A 258 16.22 28.05 -11.42
CA PHE A 258 16.48 26.93 -10.51
C PHE A 258 15.20 26.40 -9.86
N THR A 259 14.31 27.30 -9.44
CA THR A 259 13.03 26.94 -8.81
C THR A 259 12.16 26.16 -9.78
N GLU A 260 12.04 26.59 -11.04
CA GLU A 260 11.29 25.85 -12.06
C GLU A 260 11.92 24.49 -12.37
N ARG A 261 13.25 24.41 -12.41
CA ARG A 261 13.92 23.11 -12.56
C ARG A 261 13.64 22.15 -11.39
N PHE A 262 13.60 22.66 -10.16
CA PHE A 262 13.20 21.86 -9.01
C PHE A 262 11.74 21.42 -9.13
N ARG A 263 10.82 22.32 -9.53
CA ARG A 263 9.41 21.99 -9.76
C ARG A 263 9.24 20.83 -10.75
N GLU A 264 9.93 20.90 -11.89
CA GLU A 264 9.89 19.86 -12.93
C GLU A 264 10.34 18.50 -12.40
N LEU A 265 11.46 18.45 -11.68
CA LEU A 265 12.02 17.20 -11.14
C LEU A 265 11.23 16.64 -9.97
N ALA A 266 10.62 17.51 -9.16
CA ALA A 266 9.79 17.11 -8.03
C ALA A 266 8.48 16.45 -8.51
N GLY A 267 7.93 16.88 -9.65
CA GLY A 267 6.65 16.39 -10.16
C GLY A 267 5.45 16.82 -9.30
N PRO A 268 4.21 16.63 -9.79
CA PRO A 268 3.00 17.13 -9.13
C PRO A 268 2.78 16.56 -7.73
N ASP A 269 3.27 15.35 -7.47
CA ASP A 269 3.09 14.65 -6.20
C ASP A 269 3.88 15.28 -5.04
N LEU A 270 4.96 16.02 -5.32
CA LEU A 270 5.89 16.53 -4.31
C LEU A 270 5.92 18.07 -4.18
N LEU A 271 5.07 18.78 -4.93
CA LEU A 271 5.07 20.26 -4.93
C LEU A 271 4.51 20.88 -3.64
N THR A 272 3.61 20.20 -2.96
CA THR A 272 2.95 20.70 -1.74
C THR A 272 3.25 19.77 -0.59
N ASP A 273 3.82 20.30 0.49
CA ASP A 273 4.05 19.54 1.71
C ASP A 273 2.74 19.28 2.43
N GLY A 274 2.57 18.04 2.86
CA GLY A 274 1.38 17.71 3.61
C GLY A 274 1.25 16.23 3.84
N SER A 275 1.19 15.83 5.11
CA SER A 275 0.82 14.47 5.49
C SER A 275 -0.61 14.08 5.05
N GLY A 276 -1.42 15.02 4.58
CA GLY A 276 -2.72 14.76 3.95
C GLY A 276 -2.64 14.26 2.51
N ASN A 277 -1.55 14.56 1.78
CA ASN A 277 -1.30 14.02 0.44
C ASN A 277 -0.66 12.63 0.59
N LYS A 278 -1.34 11.60 0.08
CA LYS A 278 -0.88 10.20 0.19
C LYS A 278 0.46 9.96 -0.51
N ALA A 279 0.62 10.48 -1.73
CA ALA A 279 1.85 10.31 -2.51
C ALA A 279 3.03 10.99 -1.82
N TRP A 280 2.87 12.26 -1.40
CA TRP A 280 3.90 12.99 -0.65
C TRP A 280 4.27 12.29 0.66
N ARG A 281 3.26 11.91 1.46
CA ARG A 281 3.45 11.26 2.76
C ARG A 281 4.25 9.96 2.64
N THR A 282 3.88 9.10 1.70
CA THR A 282 4.59 7.82 1.48
C THR A 282 6.02 8.06 1.02
N ASN A 283 6.24 8.95 0.04
CA ASN A 283 7.59 9.27 -0.45
C ASN A 283 8.48 9.88 0.65
N MET A 284 7.97 10.84 1.42
CA MET A 284 8.72 11.49 2.50
C MET A 284 9.10 10.49 3.57
N PHE A 285 8.13 9.69 4.04
CA PHE A 285 8.42 8.65 5.03
C PHE A 285 9.48 7.67 4.53
N CYS A 286 9.32 7.16 3.31
CA CYS A 286 10.27 6.25 2.69
C CYS A 286 11.69 6.84 2.69
N ARG A 287 11.85 8.08 2.22
CA ARG A 287 13.15 8.77 2.20
C ARG A 287 13.73 9.02 3.59
N LEU A 288 12.92 9.30 4.61
CA LEU A 288 13.41 9.53 5.98
C LEU A 288 13.92 8.27 6.68
N TYR A 289 13.46 7.10 6.25
CA TYR A 289 13.82 5.81 6.81
C TYR A 289 14.71 4.98 5.89
N ASP A 290 15.19 5.57 4.80
CA ASP A 290 16.01 4.90 3.77
C ASP A 290 15.33 3.62 3.23
N ILE A 291 14.00 3.69 3.13
CA ILE A 291 13.14 2.68 2.52
C ILE A 291 12.86 3.19 1.11
N SER A 292 13.09 2.39 0.07
CA SER A 292 12.53 2.74 -1.24
C SER A 292 11.04 2.32 -1.27
N PRO A 293 10.13 3.17 -1.77
CA PRO A 293 8.73 2.77 -2.00
C PRO A 293 8.63 1.58 -2.97
N SER A 294 9.64 1.39 -3.83
CA SER A 294 9.71 0.29 -4.81
C SER A 294 10.20 -1.04 -4.24
N VAL A 295 10.42 -1.12 -2.92
CA VAL A 295 10.97 -2.32 -2.27
C VAL A 295 10.22 -2.74 -1.02
N VAL A 296 9.06 -2.14 -0.72
CA VAL A 296 8.17 -2.62 0.35
C VAL A 296 7.49 -3.93 -0.04
N GLU A 297 7.03 -4.71 0.95
CA GLU A 297 6.44 -6.04 0.71
C GLU A 297 5.24 -5.97 -0.24
N GLU A 298 4.41 -4.94 -0.10
CA GLU A 298 3.24 -4.71 -0.95
C GLU A 298 3.63 -4.43 -2.40
N TRP A 299 4.70 -3.67 -2.64
CA TRP A 299 5.24 -3.46 -3.99
C TRP A 299 5.76 -4.76 -4.58
N ALA A 300 6.51 -5.54 -3.78
CA ALA A 300 7.05 -6.82 -4.22
C ALA A 300 5.95 -7.86 -4.54
N LEU A 301 4.76 -7.70 -3.98
CA LEU A 301 3.56 -8.47 -4.31
C LEU A 301 2.81 -7.93 -5.54
N GLY A 302 3.31 -6.86 -6.18
CA GLY A 302 2.65 -6.21 -7.30
C GLY A 302 1.35 -5.50 -6.90
N LEU A 303 1.18 -5.17 -5.62
CA LEU A 303 0.03 -4.40 -5.18
C LEU A 303 0.13 -2.97 -5.68
N SER A 304 -1.03 -2.37 -5.84
CA SER A 304 -1.18 -0.99 -6.25
C SER A 304 -0.77 -0.05 -5.10
N PRO A 305 -0.32 1.18 -5.41
CA PRO A 305 0.31 2.09 -4.44
C PRO A 305 -0.51 2.39 -3.20
N GLU A 306 -1.83 2.19 -3.27
CA GLU A 306 -2.71 2.43 -2.17
C GLU A 306 -2.56 1.43 -1.00
N PHE A 307 -1.96 0.27 -1.22
CA PHE A 307 -1.64 -0.70 -0.17
C PHE A 307 -0.32 -0.44 0.55
N PHE A 308 0.60 0.35 -0.05
CA PHE A 308 1.95 0.52 0.48
C PHE A 308 1.94 1.15 1.87
N LEU A 309 2.66 0.52 2.81
CA LEU A 309 2.73 0.94 4.21
C LEU A 309 1.35 1.03 4.90
N ASN A 310 0.37 0.31 4.39
CA ASN A 310 -0.99 0.30 4.91
C ASN A 310 -1.52 -1.12 5.17
N VAL A 311 -0.64 -2.13 5.04
CA VAL A 311 -0.93 -3.51 5.42
C VAL A 311 -0.16 -3.84 6.68
N ARG A 312 -0.89 -4.09 7.77
CA ARG A 312 -0.33 -4.69 8.97
C ARG A 312 -0.33 -6.20 8.81
N TRP A 313 0.83 -6.75 8.44
CA TRP A 313 1.05 -8.19 8.38
C TRP A 313 0.93 -8.82 9.77
N MET A 314 0.27 -9.98 9.84
CA MET A 314 0.03 -10.75 11.05
C MET A 314 0.71 -12.12 10.95
N PRO A 315 0.87 -12.84 12.07
CA PRO A 315 1.33 -14.21 12.07
C PRO A 315 0.64 -15.09 11.02
N GLY A 316 1.43 -15.64 10.09
CA GLY A 316 0.96 -16.50 9.02
C GLY A 316 1.12 -17.99 9.32
N ALA A 317 1.10 -18.79 8.26
CA ALA A 317 1.30 -20.25 8.32
C ALA A 317 2.33 -20.71 7.30
N ARG A 318 3.01 -21.82 7.59
CA ARG A 318 3.87 -22.51 6.62
C ARG A 318 3.74 -24.02 6.71
N LYS A 319 4.15 -24.71 5.65
CA LYS A 319 4.14 -26.17 5.55
C LYS A 319 5.57 -26.71 5.45
N GLU A 320 5.94 -27.60 6.36
CA GLU A 320 7.20 -28.35 6.27
C GLU A 320 6.87 -29.85 6.21
N GLY A 321 7.11 -30.46 5.05
CA GLY A 321 6.66 -31.82 4.76
C GLY A 321 5.13 -31.96 4.81
N THR A 322 4.63 -32.74 5.77
CA THR A 322 3.19 -32.94 6.01
C THR A 322 2.64 -32.09 7.15
N ARG A 323 3.50 -31.39 7.90
CA ARG A 323 3.11 -30.62 9.08
C ARG A 323 2.89 -29.15 8.72
N VAL A 324 1.87 -28.57 9.33
CA VAL A 324 1.56 -27.13 9.24
C VAL A 324 2.03 -26.46 10.53
N PHE A 325 2.74 -25.36 10.39
CA PHE A 325 3.24 -24.54 11.48
C PHE A 325 2.52 -23.19 11.48
N MET A 326 2.03 -22.79 12.65
CA MET A 326 1.40 -21.51 12.96
C MET A 326 1.85 -21.09 14.36
N GLU A 327 1.81 -19.79 14.65
CA GLU A 327 2.05 -19.30 16.01
C GLU A 327 0.94 -19.74 16.97
N GLU A 328 1.30 -20.08 18.22
CA GLU A 328 0.34 -20.55 19.23
C GLU A 328 -0.58 -19.41 19.70
N GLU A 329 0.04 -18.29 20.09
CA GLU A 329 -0.60 -17.04 20.51
C GLU A 329 -0.98 -16.21 19.27
N MET A 330 -2.09 -16.57 18.63
CA MET A 330 -2.62 -15.88 17.46
C MET A 330 -4.10 -15.55 17.67
N ASP A 331 -4.51 -14.39 17.16
CA ASP A 331 -5.92 -14.03 17.03
C ASP A 331 -6.71 -15.19 16.39
N LEU A 332 -7.77 -15.63 17.08
CA LEU A 332 -8.54 -16.81 16.69
C LEU A 332 -9.18 -16.65 15.30
N ARG A 333 -9.56 -15.43 14.93
CA ARG A 333 -10.14 -15.14 13.61
C ARG A 333 -9.08 -15.28 12.53
N VAL A 334 -7.88 -14.75 12.75
CA VAL A 334 -6.73 -14.93 11.84
C VAL A 334 -6.43 -16.42 11.67
N ARG A 335 -6.39 -17.19 12.76
CA ARG A 335 -6.17 -18.64 12.71
C ARG A 335 -7.22 -19.37 11.88
N LYS A 336 -8.50 -19.02 12.02
CA LYS A 336 -9.60 -19.62 11.24
C LYS A 336 -9.51 -19.27 9.75
N LEU A 337 -9.13 -18.03 9.42
CA LEU A 337 -8.87 -17.63 8.03
C LEU A 337 -7.70 -18.39 7.44
N LEU A 338 -6.59 -18.55 8.16
CA LEU A 338 -5.45 -19.34 7.69
C LEU A 338 -5.85 -20.78 7.36
N TRP A 339 -6.62 -21.45 8.23
CA TRP A 339 -7.12 -22.80 7.96
C TRP A 339 -8.02 -22.86 6.72
N THR A 340 -8.88 -21.86 6.53
CA THR A 340 -9.72 -21.77 5.33
C THR A 340 -8.86 -21.79 4.06
N PHE A 341 -7.80 -20.99 4.00
CA PHE A 341 -6.91 -20.94 2.83
C PHE A 341 -6.03 -22.19 2.69
N ILE A 342 -5.63 -22.81 3.80
CA ILE A 342 -4.88 -24.07 3.78
C ILE A 342 -5.71 -25.20 3.19
N ASP A 343 -6.99 -25.26 3.53
CA ASP A 343 -7.93 -26.26 3.01
C ASP A 343 -8.26 -26.01 1.52
N LEU A 344 -8.41 -24.74 1.14
CA LEU A 344 -8.62 -24.34 -0.26
C LEU A 344 -7.40 -24.62 -1.16
N TYR A 345 -6.19 -24.52 -0.60
CA TYR A 345 -4.94 -24.66 -1.35
C TYR A 345 -4.02 -25.74 -0.76
N PRO A 346 -4.28 -27.05 -0.99
CA PRO A 346 -3.51 -28.15 -0.40
C PRO A 346 -2.01 -28.15 -0.76
N ASP A 347 -1.65 -27.52 -1.88
CA ASP A 347 -0.29 -27.37 -2.41
C ASP A 347 0.43 -26.09 -1.96
N PHE A 348 -0.09 -25.39 -0.95
CA PHE A 348 0.58 -24.26 -0.34
C PHE A 348 1.94 -24.63 0.28
N VAL A 349 2.84 -23.65 0.26
CA VAL A 349 4.12 -23.60 0.98
C VAL A 349 3.97 -22.70 2.20
N SER A 350 3.37 -21.52 2.02
CA SER A 350 3.05 -20.60 3.10
C SER A 350 1.81 -19.76 2.79
N VAL A 351 1.18 -19.27 3.85
CA VAL A 351 0.09 -18.30 3.80
C VAL A 351 0.49 -17.13 4.68
N ASN A 352 0.58 -15.93 4.10
CA ASN A 352 0.74 -14.68 4.83
C ASN A 352 -0.60 -13.96 4.84
N ILE A 353 -0.92 -13.28 5.94
CA ILE A 353 -2.17 -12.55 6.09
C ILE A 353 -1.89 -11.18 6.71
N GLY A 354 -2.51 -10.14 6.18
CA GLY A 354 -2.38 -8.78 6.68
C GLY A 354 -3.71 -8.06 6.76
N ARG A 355 -3.84 -7.14 7.71
CA ARG A 355 -4.99 -6.24 7.85
C ARG A 355 -4.70 -4.92 7.15
N VAL A 356 -5.64 -4.44 6.35
CA VAL A 356 -5.54 -3.10 5.73
C VAL A 356 -6.04 -2.06 6.72
N GLU A 357 -5.15 -1.15 7.16
CA GLU A 357 -5.40 -0.27 8.32
C GLU A 357 -6.24 0.96 7.96
N ALA A 358 -6.00 1.58 6.80
CA ALA A 358 -6.80 2.69 6.29
C ALA A 358 -7.71 2.29 5.12
N ALA A 359 -8.87 2.93 5.03
CA ALA A 359 -9.81 2.78 3.92
C ALA A 359 -9.21 3.34 2.61
N GLN A 360 -9.46 2.64 1.49
CA GLN A 360 -8.85 2.98 0.19
C GLN A 360 -9.65 3.93 -0.70
N GLY A 361 -10.94 4.15 -0.47
CA GLY A 361 -11.78 4.99 -1.34
C GLY A 361 -12.18 6.32 -0.70
N MET A 362 -12.55 7.31 -1.53
CA MET A 362 -12.97 8.65 -1.09
C MET A 362 -14.37 8.71 -0.44
N ARG A 363 -15.15 7.62 -0.51
CA ARG A 363 -16.55 7.58 -0.03
C ARG A 363 -16.63 7.87 1.48
N ASN A 364 -17.63 8.65 1.89
CA ASN A 364 -17.91 8.90 3.31
C ASN A 364 -18.43 7.62 3.97
N ARG A 365 -17.67 7.07 4.91
CA ARG A 365 -17.95 5.78 5.59
C ARG A 365 -18.32 5.94 7.06
N ARG A 366 -18.76 7.13 7.49
CA ARG A 366 -19.34 7.31 8.84
C ARG A 366 -20.37 6.19 9.03
N ASP A 367 -20.18 5.36 10.06
CA ASP A 367 -21.01 4.21 10.45
C ASP A 367 -20.75 2.84 9.79
N GLN A 368 -19.62 2.64 9.09
CA GLN A 368 -19.28 1.33 8.47
C GLN A 368 -17.99 0.71 9.02
N GLU A 369 -18.10 -0.41 9.76
CA GLU A 369 -16.97 -1.24 10.20
C GLU A 369 -16.56 -2.23 9.10
N ARG A 370 -15.84 -1.77 8.06
CA ARG A 370 -15.34 -2.63 6.99
C ARG A 370 -13.89 -3.03 7.22
N GLU A 371 -13.69 -4.16 7.90
CA GLU A 371 -12.38 -4.82 7.94
C GLU A 371 -12.05 -5.37 6.55
N VAL A 372 -10.82 -5.09 6.08
CA VAL A 372 -10.27 -5.65 4.84
C VAL A 372 -8.99 -6.38 5.19
N MET A 373 -8.89 -7.62 4.74
CA MET A 373 -7.71 -8.46 4.92
C MET A 373 -7.11 -8.77 3.55
N LEU A 374 -5.79 -8.88 3.52
CA LEU A 374 -5.02 -9.35 2.39
C LEU A 374 -4.46 -10.73 2.75
N VAL A 375 -4.63 -11.72 1.87
CA VAL A 375 -4.06 -13.06 2.05
C VAL A 375 -3.16 -13.37 0.86
N VAL A 376 -1.94 -13.81 1.13
CA VAL A 376 -0.96 -14.22 0.11
C VAL A 376 -0.64 -15.70 0.30
N VAL A 377 -1.04 -16.51 -0.67
CA VAL A 377 -0.76 -17.95 -0.71
C VAL A 377 0.40 -18.21 -1.65
N ASN A 378 1.50 -18.73 -1.11
CA ASN A 378 2.65 -19.19 -1.89
C ASN A 378 2.47 -20.67 -2.18
N LYS A 379 2.59 -21.08 -3.44
CA LYS A 379 2.39 -22.46 -3.87
C LYS A 379 3.70 -23.16 -4.21
N LYS A 380 3.68 -24.49 -4.22
CA LYS A 380 4.87 -25.32 -4.53
C LYS A 380 5.44 -25.11 -5.93
N ASP A 381 4.60 -24.70 -6.88
CA ASP A 381 4.99 -24.36 -8.25
C ASP A 381 5.69 -22.99 -8.36
N GLY A 382 5.80 -22.26 -7.25
CA GLY A 382 6.39 -20.92 -7.18
C GLY A 382 5.41 -19.79 -7.52
N SER A 383 4.14 -20.10 -7.83
CA SER A 383 3.11 -19.09 -8.01
C SER A 383 2.64 -18.50 -6.68
N GLU A 384 2.26 -17.22 -6.74
CA GLU A 384 1.72 -16.46 -5.62
C GLU A 384 0.28 -16.05 -5.97
N LEU A 385 -0.65 -16.42 -5.10
CA LEU A 385 -2.05 -16.00 -5.20
C LEU A 385 -2.34 -14.96 -4.13
N ILE A 386 -2.98 -13.87 -4.52
CA ILE A 386 -3.30 -12.76 -3.63
C ILE A 386 -4.82 -12.62 -3.58
N HIS A 387 -5.36 -12.63 -2.37
CA HIS A 387 -6.79 -12.51 -2.10
C HIS A 387 -7.07 -11.28 -1.25
N ILE A 388 -8.17 -10.59 -1.56
CA ILE A 388 -8.75 -9.54 -0.74
C ILE A 388 -10.01 -10.11 -0.08
N LEU A 389 -10.00 -10.15 1.24
CA LEU A 389 -11.17 -10.47 2.05
C LEU A 389 -11.80 -9.19 2.55
N ARG A 390 -13.09 -9.02 2.34
CA ARG A 390 -13.85 -7.87 2.86
C ARG A 390 -14.96 -8.36 3.77
N ARG A 391 -14.96 -7.92 5.02
CA ARG A 391 -16.05 -8.22 5.96
C ARG A 391 -17.37 -7.65 5.42
N VAL A 392 -18.45 -8.42 5.55
CA VAL A 392 -19.79 -8.01 5.13
C VAL A 392 -20.19 -6.71 5.85
N LYS A 393 -20.68 -5.72 5.09
CA LYS A 393 -21.01 -4.37 5.59
C LYS A 393 -22.11 -4.37 6.65
N TYR A 394 -23.21 -5.07 6.38
CA TYR A 394 -24.38 -5.16 7.26
C TYR A 394 -24.43 -6.55 7.88
N ASP A 395 -23.38 -6.87 8.64
CA ASP A 395 -23.22 -8.16 9.29
C ASP A 395 -24.08 -8.30 10.57
N VAL A 396 -23.97 -9.45 11.21
CA VAL A 396 -24.73 -9.77 12.42
C VAL A 396 -24.48 -8.72 13.51
N MET A 397 -23.22 -8.33 13.73
CA MET A 397 -22.86 -7.34 14.75
C MET A 397 -23.41 -5.95 14.46
N HIS A 398 -23.39 -5.51 13.21
CA HIS A 398 -24.01 -4.27 12.81
C HIS A 398 -25.51 -4.27 13.15
N ARG A 399 -26.23 -5.35 12.79
CA ARG A 399 -27.67 -5.47 13.03
C ARG A 399 -28.02 -5.57 14.52
N LEU A 400 -27.22 -6.28 15.30
CA LEU A 400 -27.35 -6.33 16.77
C LEU A 400 -27.17 -4.94 17.38
N LYS A 401 -26.16 -4.17 16.95
CA LYS A 401 -25.96 -2.77 17.38
C LYS A 401 -27.13 -1.87 17.00
N SER A 402 -27.85 -2.19 15.92
CA SER A 402 -29.10 -1.51 15.52
C SER A 402 -30.35 -1.97 16.28
N GLY A 403 -30.21 -2.82 17.32
CA GLY A 403 -31.31 -3.26 18.17
C GLY A 403 -32.11 -4.46 17.64
N LYS A 404 -31.58 -5.21 16.67
CA LYS A 404 -32.20 -6.45 16.19
C LYS A 404 -31.90 -7.60 17.14
N GLU A 405 -32.86 -8.52 17.28
CA GLU A 405 -32.65 -9.80 17.96
C GLU A 405 -31.69 -10.71 17.17
N LEU A 406 -30.96 -11.60 17.85
CA LEU A 406 -29.89 -12.40 17.25
C LEU A 406 -30.35 -13.23 16.04
N SER A 407 -31.48 -13.94 16.17
CA SER A 407 -32.02 -14.77 15.07
C SER A 407 -32.39 -13.93 13.84
N GLN A 408 -32.96 -12.75 14.06
CA GLN A 408 -33.28 -11.80 13.00
C GLN A 408 -32.01 -11.20 12.39
N ALA A 409 -31.00 -10.86 13.20
CA ALA A 409 -29.72 -10.34 12.74
C ALA A 409 -28.99 -11.33 11.82
N ILE A 410 -29.01 -12.63 12.16
CA ILE A 410 -28.44 -13.69 11.31
C ILE A 410 -29.21 -13.80 10.00
N SER A 411 -30.53 -13.97 10.07
CA SER A 411 -31.39 -14.14 8.88
C SER A 411 -31.30 -12.96 7.90
N GLU A 412 -31.33 -11.72 8.41
CA GLU A 412 -31.20 -10.54 7.55
C GLU A 412 -29.77 -10.36 6.99
N THR A 413 -28.74 -10.88 7.67
CA THR A 413 -27.35 -10.88 7.16
C THR A 413 -27.20 -11.86 6.00
N GLU A 414 -27.69 -13.09 6.16
CA GLU A 414 -27.70 -14.11 5.10
C GLU A 414 -28.50 -13.65 3.89
N GLY A 415 -29.67 -13.04 4.11
CA GLY A 415 -30.47 -12.44 3.03
C GLY A 415 -29.73 -11.32 2.31
N TYR A 416 -28.95 -10.49 3.03
CA TYR A 416 -28.11 -9.47 2.42
C TYR A 416 -26.99 -10.09 1.57
N ILE A 417 -26.30 -11.12 2.07
CA ILE A 417 -25.25 -11.83 1.33
C ILE A 417 -25.79 -12.43 0.05
N GLN A 418 -26.94 -13.13 0.12
CA GLN A 418 -27.59 -13.69 -1.07
C GLN A 418 -27.96 -12.60 -2.08
N TYR A 419 -28.44 -11.45 -1.62
CA TYR A 419 -28.70 -10.30 -2.48
C TYR A 419 -27.42 -9.78 -3.17
N ILE A 420 -26.26 -9.79 -2.51
CA ILE A 420 -24.97 -9.46 -3.17
C ILE A 420 -24.66 -10.47 -4.28
N PHE A 421 -24.77 -11.77 -4.00
CA PHE A 421 -24.50 -12.82 -4.99
C PHE A 421 -25.46 -12.78 -6.18
N ASP A 422 -26.73 -12.48 -5.97
CA ASP A 422 -27.69 -12.28 -7.06
C ASP A 422 -27.25 -11.13 -7.98
N ARG A 423 -26.74 -10.02 -7.41
CA ARG A 423 -26.21 -8.90 -8.22
C ARG A 423 -24.95 -9.28 -8.99
N LEU A 424 -24.09 -10.10 -8.40
CA LEU A 424 -22.91 -10.64 -9.07
C LEU A 424 -23.30 -11.58 -10.22
N GLU A 425 -24.29 -12.44 -10.01
CA GLU A 425 -24.82 -13.34 -11.02
C GLU A 425 -25.45 -12.57 -12.19
N ALA A 426 -26.23 -11.52 -11.90
CA ALA A 426 -26.82 -10.65 -12.90
C ALA A 426 -25.76 -9.98 -13.80
N ALA A 427 -24.71 -9.44 -13.17
CA ALA A 427 -23.59 -8.85 -13.87
C ALA A 427 -22.82 -9.88 -14.73
N LYS A 428 -22.56 -11.09 -14.19
CA LYS A 428 -21.97 -12.19 -14.97
C LYS A 428 -22.84 -12.59 -16.15
N ALA A 429 -24.16 -12.65 -15.99
CA ALA A 429 -25.10 -13.01 -17.03
C ALA A 429 -25.16 -11.98 -18.19
N LEU A 430 -24.87 -10.70 -17.91
CA LEU A 430 -24.67 -9.66 -18.93
C LEU A 430 -23.29 -9.73 -19.61
N GLY A 431 -22.42 -10.65 -19.17
CA GLY A 431 -21.06 -10.81 -19.69
C GLY A 431 -20.11 -9.70 -19.23
N LEU A 432 -20.34 -9.13 -18.05
CA LEU A 432 -19.47 -8.10 -17.50
C LEU A 432 -18.13 -8.69 -17.04
N SER A 433 -17.03 -7.98 -17.35
CA SER A 433 -15.69 -8.31 -16.87
C SER A 433 -15.58 -7.92 -15.39
N MET A 434 -15.65 -8.91 -14.49
CA MET A 434 -15.64 -8.68 -13.04
C MET A 434 -14.78 -9.70 -12.31
N ALA A 435 -14.37 -9.34 -11.08
CA ALA A 435 -13.76 -10.30 -10.16
C ALA A 435 -14.72 -11.46 -9.84
N ASN A 436 -14.14 -12.64 -9.61
CA ASN A 436 -14.86 -13.75 -9.00
C ASN A 436 -14.88 -13.58 -7.48
N PHE A 437 -16.07 -13.78 -6.89
CA PHE A 437 -16.26 -13.69 -5.46
C PHE A 437 -16.66 -15.04 -4.90
N ALA A 438 -16.16 -15.34 -3.71
CA ALA A 438 -16.57 -16.45 -2.87
C ALA A 438 -17.00 -15.93 -1.49
N GLU A 439 -17.80 -16.73 -0.80
CA GLU A 439 -18.17 -16.47 0.59
C GLU A 439 -17.25 -17.27 1.51
N ILE A 440 -16.72 -16.61 2.53
CA ILE A 440 -16.08 -17.28 3.66
C ILE A 440 -16.94 -17.04 4.89
N GLN A 441 -17.42 -18.13 5.48
CA GLN A 441 -18.17 -18.13 6.73
C GLN A 441 -17.31 -18.68 7.86
N LEU A 442 -17.18 -17.90 8.94
CA LEU A 442 -16.54 -18.27 10.18
C LEU A 442 -17.55 -18.20 11.34
N GLU A 443 -17.20 -18.78 12.48
CA GLU A 443 -17.89 -18.53 13.75
C GLU A 443 -17.02 -17.64 14.65
N GLU A 444 -17.63 -16.72 15.38
CA GLU A 444 -16.99 -15.92 16.43
C GLU A 444 -17.74 -16.14 17.75
N ASP A 445 -17.03 -16.42 18.84
CA ASP A 445 -17.64 -16.58 20.16
C ASP A 445 -17.59 -15.23 20.89
N LEU A 446 -18.77 -14.69 21.20
CA LEU A 446 -18.92 -13.40 21.84
C LEU A 446 -19.46 -13.54 23.26
N PRO A 447 -18.81 -12.90 24.26
CA PRO A 447 -19.30 -12.91 25.63
C PRO A 447 -20.76 -12.46 25.73
N GLY A 448 -21.62 -13.32 26.30
CA GLY A 448 -23.04 -13.05 26.51
C GLY A 448 -23.95 -13.33 25.31
N LEU A 449 -23.40 -13.50 24.11
CA LEU A 449 -24.16 -13.84 22.88
C LEU A 449 -23.87 -15.26 22.38
N GLY A 450 -22.75 -15.85 22.80
CA GLY A 450 -22.29 -17.15 22.33
C GLY A 450 -21.72 -17.07 20.92
N LYS A 451 -21.78 -18.19 20.19
CA LYS A 451 -21.29 -18.29 18.82
C LYS A 451 -22.21 -17.57 17.83
N ILE A 452 -21.65 -16.64 17.08
CA ILE A 452 -22.32 -15.94 15.98
C ILE A 452 -21.57 -16.17 14.66
N PRO A 453 -22.25 -16.19 13.51
CA PRO A 453 -21.58 -16.30 12.23
C PRO A 453 -20.97 -14.95 11.81
N LEU A 454 -19.78 -15.04 11.19
CA LEU A 454 -19.02 -13.93 10.64
C LEU A 454 -18.72 -14.23 9.17
N TYR A 455 -18.94 -13.24 8.31
CA TYR A 455 -18.90 -13.44 6.86
C TYR A 455 -17.91 -12.49 6.18
N TYR A 456 -17.16 -13.03 5.22
CA TYR A 456 -16.29 -12.29 4.31
C TYR A 456 -16.67 -12.57 2.85
N PHE A 457 -16.57 -11.54 2.03
CA PHE A 457 -16.44 -11.69 0.58
C PHE A 457 -14.96 -11.85 0.25
N ASP A 458 -14.60 -12.99 -0.33
CA ASP A 458 -13.28 -13.29 -0.86
C ASP A 458 -13.26 -13.02 -2.36
N ARG A 459 -12.19 -12.40 -2.85
CA ARG A 459 -11.87 -12.31 -4.27
C ARG A 459 -10.37 -12.26 -4.49
N GLU A 460 -9.92 -12.69 -5.65
CA GLU A 460 -8.55 -12.46 -6.08
C GLU A 460 -8.25 -10.95 -6.26
N TYR A 461 -7.00 -10.59 -6.00
CA TYR A 461 -6.49 -9.25 -6.28
C TYR A 461 -6.35 -9.04 -7.79
N ILE A 462 -6.75 -7.87 -8.26
CA ILE A 462 -6.63 -7.49 -9.67
C ILE A 462 -5.42 -6.58 -9.78
N ALA A 463 -4.36 -7.05 -10.44
CA ALA A 463 -3.12 -6.32 -10.63
C ALA A 463 -3.27 -5.19 -11.66
N GLY A 464 -3.76 -4.03 -11.20
CA GLY A 464 -3.99 -2.84 -12.02
C GLY A 464 -4.09 -1.59 -11.15
N LEU A 465 -4.60 -0.49 -11.72
CA LEU A 465 -4.86 0.74 -10.98
C LEU A 465 -6.35 1.01 -10.94
N ALA A 466 -6.88 1.34 -9.77
CA ALA A 466 -8.24 1.85 -9.67
C ALA A 466 -8.37 3.17 -10.45
N THR A 467 -9.50 3.41 -11.11
CA THR A 467 -9.65 4.56 -12.03
C THR A 467 -9.48 5.91 -11.31
N ASP A 468 -9.93 6.02 -10.06
CA ASP A 468 -9.77 7.21 -9.20
C ASP A 468 -8.34 7.40 -8.67
N LYS A 469 -7.43 6.45 -8.93
CA LYS A 469 -6.03 6.44 -8.48
C LYS A 469 -5.04 6.65 -9.63
N ILE A 470 -5.50 6.88 -10.86
CA ILE A 470 -4.61 7.05 -12.00
C ILE A 470 -3.81 8.35 -11.82
N PRO A 471 -2.47 8.30 -11.76
CA PRO A 471 -1.66 9.51 -11.63
C PRO A 471 -1.79 10.40 -12.87
N SER A 472 -1.90 11.72 -12.68
CA SER A 472 -2.07 12.69 -13.77
C SER A 472 -0.94 12.58 -14.82
N GLY A 473 0.30 12.37 -14.38
CA GLY A 473 1.45 12.20 -15.27
C GLY A 473 1.37 10.99 -16.21
N ARG A 474 0.45 10.03 -16.00
CA ARG A 474 0.18 8.98 -17.00
C ARG A 474 -0.69 9.47 -18.15
N LEU A 475 -1.53 10.48 -17.92
CA LEU A 475 -2.47 11.01 -18.92
C LEU A 475 -1.77 11.68 -20.10
N SER A 476 -0.57 12.25 -19.87
CA SER A 476 0.25 12.86 -20.93
C SER A 476 0.95 11.86 -21.86
N ARG A 477 0.92 10.56 -21.54
CA ARG A 477 1.48 9.54 -22.41
C ARG A 477 0.67 9.46 -23.72
N PRO A 478 1.33 9.42 -24.90
CA PRO A 478 0.63 9.35 -26.17
C PRO A 478 -0.38 8.19 -26.23
N GLY A 479 -1.63 8.49 -26.56
CA GLY A 479 -2.72 7.51 -26.65
C GLY A 479 -3.34 7.06 -25.31
N PHE A 480 -2.77 7.44 -24.17
CA PHE A 480 -3.24 6.97 -22.86
C PHE A 480 -4.66 7.46 -22.54
N ILE A 481 -4.90 8.77 -22.63
CA ILE A 481 -6.21 9.36 -22.31
C ILE A 481 -7.32 8.87 -23.27
N ILE A 482 -6.98 8.61 -24.54
CA ILE A 482 -7.93 8.10 -25.53
C ILE A 482 -8.38 6.69 -25.15
N ASN A 483 -7.43 5.78 -24.91
CA ASN A 483 -7.74 4.41 -24.48
C ASN A 483 -8.45 4.38 -23.13
N LEU A 484 -8.02 5.22 -22.17
CA LEU A 484 -8.70 5.34 -20.88
C LEU A 484 -10.15 5.78 -21.06
N SER A 485 -10.41 6.77 -21.93
CA SER A 485 -11.75 7.31 -22.17
C SER A 485 -12.67 6.26 -22.79
N GLU A 486 -12.18 5.44 -23.73
CA GLU A 486 -12.94 4.30 -24.26
C GLU A 486 -13.34 3.31 -23.16
N LEU A 487 -12.39 2.92 -22.31
CA LEU A 487 -12.63 2.01 -21.18
C LEU A 487 -13.58 2.61 -20.14
N LEU A 488 -13.47 3.90 -19.86
CA LEU A 488 -14.42 4.63 -19.01
C LEU A 488 -15.82 4.63 -19.63
N GLY A 489 -15.93 4.69 -20.97
CA GLY A 489 -17.19 4.49 -21.68
C GLY A 489 -17.80 3.12 -21.40
N HIS A 490 -17.00 2.05 -21.48
CA HIS A 490 -17.44 0.68 -21.11
C HIS A 490 -17.94 0.62 -19.66
N ALA A 491 -17.17 1.16 -18.72
CA ALA A 491 -17.57 1.16 -17.30
C ALA A 491 -18.84 2.00 -17.04
N ALA A 492 -19.01 3.13 -17.73
CA ALA A 492 -20.22 3.95 -17.61
C ALA A 492 -21.46 3.19 -18.08
N ALA A 493 -21.35 2.39 -19.15
CA ALA A 493 -22.44 1.52 -19.60
C ALA A 493 -22.87 0.58 -18.46
N PHE A 494 -21.90 -0.03 -17.77
CA PHE A 494 -22.16 -0.96 -16.65
C PHE A 494 -22.89 -0.26 -15.52
N SER A 495 -22.36 0.87 -15.06
CA SER A 495 -22.93 1.60 -13.94
C SER A 495 -24.34 2.10 -14.22
N MET A 496 -24.61 2.61 -15.43
CA MET A 496 -25.94 3.09 -15.80
C MET A 496 -26.94 1.94 -16.00
N ILE A 497 -26.56 0.83 -16.63
CA ILE A 497 -27.47 -0.30 -16.84
C ILE A 497 -27.82 -0.97 -15.52
N LEU A 498 -26.81 -1.29 -14.70
CA LEU A 498 -27.01 -1.91 -13.39
C LEU A 498 -27.55 -0.96 -12.34
N GLY A 499 -27.67 0.34 -12.64
CA GLY A 499 -28.22 1.28 -11.68
C GLY A 499 -27.35 1.45 -10.45
N ARG A 500 -26.03 1.50 -10.65
CA ARG A 500 -25.04 1.64 -9.58
C ARG A 500 -25.11 3.04 -9.01
N SER A 501 -25.78 3.22 -7.89
CA SER A 501 -25.90 4.53 -7.27
C SER A 501 -25.89 4.47 -5.74
N ASP A 502 -25.60 5.63 -5.15
CA ASP A 502 -25.79 5.88 -3.75
C ASP A 502 -27.29 5.84 -3.41
N PRO A 503 -27.74 4.93 -2.52
CA PRO A 503 -29.15 4.84 -2.16
C PRO A 503 -29.68 6.11 -1.46
N ASP A 504 -28.81 6.90 -0.82
CA ASP A 504 -29.20 8.07 -0.04
C ASP A 504 -29.12 9.36 -0.87
N HIS A 505 -28.10 9.48 -1.71
CA HIS A 505 -27.82 10.70 -2.48
C HIS A 505 -28.17 10.61 -3.98
N GLN A 506 -28.49 9.40 -4.47
CA GLN A 506 -28.79 9.10 -5.88
C GLN A 506 -27.66 9.47 -6.87
N GLU A 507 -26.44 9.70 -6.37
CA GLU A 507 -25.24 9.87 -7.20
C GLU A 507 -24.80 8.53 -7.79
N ILE A 508 -24.39 8.51 -9.06
CA ILE A 508 -23.91 7.29 -9.72
C ILE A 508 -22.55 6.87 -9.16
N TYR A 509 -22.39 5.58 -8.86
CA TYR A 509 -21.09 4.98 -8.60
C TYR A 509 -20.42 4.61 -9.92
N PHE A 510 -19.55 5.51 -10.37
CA PHE A 510 -18.75 5.39 -11.57
C PHE A 510 -17.47 6.21 -11.37
N ASP A 511 -16.34 5.62 -11.75
CA ASP A 511 -15.02 6.23 -11.60
C ASP A 511 -14.73 6.64 -10.14
N ASP A 512 -15.04 5.72 -9.23
CA ASP A 512 -14.97 5.95 -7.77
C ASP A 512 -14.11 4.91 -7.03
N GLY A 513 -13.30 4.18 -7.81
CA GLY A 513 -12.33 3.20 -7.34
C GLY A 513 -12.83 1.77 -7.28
N ASP A 514 -14.08 1.51 -7.68
CA ASP A 514 -14.56 0.15 -7.86
C ASP A 514 -14.08 -0.45 -9.20
N GLU A 515 -13.78 0.37 -10.20
CA GLU A 515 -13.21 -0.04 -11.48
C GLU A 515 -11.68 -0.09 -11.45
N VAL A 516 -11.08 -1.18 -11.95
CA VAL A 516 -9.63 -1.36 -12.04
C VAL A 516 -9.21 -1.43 -13.51
N VAL A 517 -8.29 -0.56 -13.90
CA VAL A 517 -7.67 -0.53 -15.23
C VAL A 517 -6.43 -1.42 -15.24
N LEU A 518 -6.42 -2.35 -16.18
CA LEU A 518 -5.24 -3.13 -16.55
C LEU A 518 -4.50 -2.44 -17.70
N PHE A 519 -3.19 -2.66 -17.71
CA PHE A 519 -2.29 -2.06 -18.68
C PHE A 519 -1.68 -3.15 -19.56
N ASP A 520 -1.54 -2.83 -20.84
CA ASP A 520 -0.76 -3.66 -21.74
C ASP A 520 0.71 -3.66 -21.30
N PRO A 521 1.34 -4.84 -21.10
CA PRO A 521 2.67 -4.92 -20.52
C PRO A 521 3.78 -4.39 -21.44
N VAL A 522 3.51 -4.26 -22.75
CA VAL A 522 4.50 -3.80 -23.74
C VAL A 522 4.43 -2.29 -23.93
N THR A 523 3.21 -1.76 -24.10
CA THR A 523 2.96 -0.34 -24.39
C THR A 523 2.74 0.48 -23.13
N GLY A 524 2.32 -0.15 -22.03
CA GLY A 524 1.93 0.52 -20.79
C GLY A 524 0.63 1.32 -20.91
N LEU A 525 -0.14 1.14 -22.00
CA LEU A 525 -1.41 1.81 -22.23
C LEU A 525 -2.58 1.04 -21.60
N PRO A 526 -3.67 1.72 -21.22
CA PRO A 526 -4.90 1.07 -20.78
C PRO A 526 -5.41 0.11 -21.86
N ASN A 527 -5.75 -1.12 -21.48
CA ASN A 527 -6.25 -2.13 -22.43
C ASN A 527 -7.53 -2.85 -21.96
N GLN A 528 -7.78 -2.91 -20.66
CA GLN A 528 -8.94 -3.58 -20.09
C GLN A 528 -9.38 -2.90 -18.80
N ILE A 529 -10.68 -2.90 -18.54
CA ILE A 529 -11.28 -2.46 -17.28
C ILE A 529 -12.02 -3.63 -16.64
N ILE A 530 -11.78 -3.85 -15.35
CA ILE A 530 -12.42 -4.91 -14.57
C ILE A 530 -13.18 -4.26 -13.42
N LEU A 531 -14.44 -4.62 -13.26
CA LEU A 531 -15.20 -4.20 -12.10
C LEU A 531 -14.81 -5.05 -10.89
N SER A 532 -14.21 -4.42 -9.89
CA SER A 532 -13.72 -5.10 -8.69
C SER A 532 -14.78 -5.23 -7.60
N GLU A 533 -15.91 -4.51 -7.69
CA GLU A 533 -17.00 -4.48 -6.73
C GLU A 533 -18.32 -4.07 -7.40
N THR A 534 -19.45 -4.65 -7.00
CA THR A 534 -20.79 -4.28 -7.50
C THR A 534 -21.54 -3.34 -6.56
N THR A 535 -20.81 -2.50 -5.82
CA THR A 535 -21.39 -1.54 -4.87
C THR A 535 -22.48 -0.69 -5.53
N GLY A 536 -23.58 -0.48 -4.81
CA GLY A 536 -24.74 0.30 -5.28
C GLY A 536 -25.51 -0.29 -6.48
N SER A 537 -25.11 -1.44 -7.03
CA SER A 537 -25.88 -2.05 -8.13
C SER A 537 -27.31 -2.32 -7.66
N PHE A 538 -28.26 -2.12 -8.57
CA PHE A 538 -29.70 -2.22 -8.34
C PHE A 538 -30.23 -1.17 -7.35
N SER A 539 -29.50 -0.08 -7.05
CA SER A 539 -30.02 1.03 -6.24
C SER A 539 -30.94 1.93 -7.05
N ASP A 540 -30.58 2.23 -8.30
CA ASP A 540 -31.47 2.92 -9.27
C ASP A 540 -31.82 1.99 -10.42
N TRP A 541 -32.98 1.35 -10.34
CA TRP A 541 -33.49 0.47 -11.39
C TRP A 541 -34.58 1.09 -12.27
N MET A 542 -34.93 2.37 -12.04
CA MET A 542 -36.07 3.02 -12.71
C MET A 542 -35.67 4.16 -13.64
N SER A 543 -34.59 4.89 -13.35
CA SER A 543 -34.20 6.05 -14.16
C SER A 543 -33.78 5.65 -15.57
N PRO A 544 -34.15 6.41 -16.61
CA PRO A 544 -33.60 6.27 -17.95
C PRO A 544 -32.10 6.57 -17.98
N ILE A 545 -31.35 5.92 -18.89
CA ILE A 545 -29.89 6.10 -19.04
C ILE A 545 -29.50 7.58 -19.23
N CYS A 546 -30.27 8.33 -20.03
CA CYS A 546 -29.98 9.74 -20.29
C CYS A 546 -30.02 10.62 -19.04
N ASN A 547 -30.68 10.20 -17.96
CA ASN A 547 -30.69 10.92 -16.69
C ASN A 547 -29.41 10.67 -15.88
N LEU A 548 -28.77 9.51 -16.06
CA LEU A 548 -27.56 9.09 -15.36
C LEU A 548 -26.28 9.55 -16.09
N LEU A 549 -26.37 9.70 -17.41
CA LEU A 549 -25.26 10.11 -18.28
C LEU A 549 -24.53 11.39 -17.84
N PRO A 550 -25.21 12.49 -17.43
CA PRO A 550 -24.52 13.75 -17.12
C PRO A 550 -23.46 13.62 -16.03
N GLU A 551 -23.66 12.73 -15.06
CA GLU A 551 -22.68 12.52 -13.99
C GLU A 551 -21.44 11.78 -14.47
N CYS A 552 -21.61 10.79 -15.36
CA CYS A 552 -20.49 10.12 -16.00
C CYS A 552 -19.65 11.09 -16.84
N LEU A 553 -20.31 12.03 -17.54
CA LEU A 553 -19.60 13.04 -18.35
C LEU A 553 -18.83 14.04 -17.51
N ARG A 554 -19.30 14.40 -16.31
CA ARG A 554 -18.52 15.23 -15.36
C ARG A 554 -17.24 14.53 -14.87
N ARG A 555 -17.28 13.20 -14.70
CA ARG A 555 -16.09 12.41 -14.36
C ARG A 555 -15.09 12.36 -15.52
N LEU A 556 -15.58 12.20 -16.75
CA LEU A 556 -14.74 12.31 -17.94
C LEU A 556 -14.09 13.70 -18.06
N GLU A 557 -14.89 14.76 -17.90
CA GLU A 557 -14.43 16.16 -17.92
C GLU A 557 -13.26 16.37 -16.94
N TYR A 558 -13.36 15.82 -15.72
CA TYR A 558 -12.27 15.88 -14.74
C TYR A 558 -10.95 15.30 -15.29
N HIS A 559 -10.97 14.11 -15.89
CA HIS A 559 -9.77 13.51 -16.49
C HIS A 559 -9.23 14.31 -17.66
N LEU A 560 -10.10 14.88 -18.51
CA LEU A 560 -9.69 15.73 -19.63
C LEU A 560 -9.00 17.02 -19.17
N HIS A 561 -9.49 17.64 -18.10
CA HIS A 561 -8.84 18.79 -17.48
C HIS A 561 -7.47 18.45 -16.91
N GLN A 562 -7.35 17.31 -16.22
CA GLN A 562 -6.05 16.83 -15.73
C GLN A 562 -5.08 16.57 -16.90
N ALA A 563 -5.55 15.91 -17.96
CA ALA A 563 -4.75 15.66 -19.15
C ALA A 563 -4.29 16.95 -19.85
N ARG A 564 -5.17 17.95 -19.96
CA ARG A 564 -4.82 19.27 -20.51
C ARG A 564 -3.76 19.97 -19.66
N ALA A 565 -3.88 19.92 -18.33
CA ALA A 565 -2.89 20.48 -17.41
C ALA A 565 -1.51 19.81 -17.55
N GLU A 566 -1.48 18.54 -17.93
CA GLU A 566 -0.27 17.75 -18.19
C GLU A 566 0.25 17.92 -19.64
N GLY A 567 -0.31 18.85 -20.42
CA GLY A 567 0.19 19.23 -21.75
C GLY A 567 -0.34 18.38 -22.92
N VAL A 568 -1.41 17.61 -22.73
CA VAL A 568 -2.06 16.87 -23.83
C VAL A 568 -2.68 17.84 -24.83
N LYS A 569 -2.55 17.53 -26.12
CA LYS A 569 -3.05 18.37 -27.22
C LYS A 569 -4.57 18.31 -27.30
N ASP A 570 -5.21 19.43 -27.65
CA ASP A 570 -6.68 19.51 -27.80
C ASP A 570 -7.24 18.50 -28.81
N ALA A 571 -6.47 18.13 -29.84
CA ALA A 571 -6.88 17.09 -30.79
C ALA A 571 -7.09 15.72 -30.11
N ASP A 572 -6.19 15.34 -29.20
CA ASP A 572 -6.26 14.07 -28.46
C ASP A 572 -7.37 14.13 -27.40
N LEU A 573 -7.62 15.29 -26.79
CA LEU A 573 -8.74 15.49 -25.86
C LEU A 573 -10.10 15.35 -26.57
N LYS A 574 -10.21 15.89 -27.79
CA LYS A 574 -11.40 15.72 -28.63
C LYS A 574 -11.61 14.27 -29.07
N GLU A 575 -10.53 13.60 -29.46
CA GLU A 575 -10.57 12.17 -29.76
C GLU A 575 -10.98 11.34 -28.55
N SER A 576 -10.57 11.74 -27.34
CA SER A 576 -10.95 11.09 -26.08
C SER A 576 -12.47 11.15 -25.82
N VAL A 577 -13.13 12.28 -26.11
CA VAL A 577 -14.60 12.38 -26.01
C VAL A 577 -15.28 11.43 -27.00
N ALA A 578 -14.77 11.33 -28.22
CA ALA A 578 -15.28 10.40 -29.23
C ALA A 578 -15.06 8.94 -28.79
N ALA A 579 -13.90 8.61 -28.23
CA ALA A 579 -13.55 7.29 -27.73
C ALA A 579 -14.47 6.87 -26.57
N PHE A 580 -14.76 7.77 -25.61
CA PHE A 580 -15.74 7.51 -24.55
C PHE A 580 -17.13 7.19 -25.10
N SER A 581 -17.59 8.00 -26.05
CA SER A 581 -18.90 7.80 -26.70
C SER A 581 -18.97 6.46 -27.45
N ALA A 582 -17.89 6.11 -28.16
CA ALA A 582 -17.77 4.84 -28.88
C ALA A 582 -17.79 3.65 -27.92
N GLY A 583 -16.97 3.66 -26.87
CA GLY A 583 -16.95 2.60 -25.86
C GLY A 583 -18.31 2.42 -25.19
N LEU A 584 -18.90 3.51 -24.68
CA LEU A 584 -20.21 3.46 -24.03
C LEU A 584 -21.29 2.81 -24.92
N THR A 585 -21.35 3.21 -26.18
CA THR A 585 -22.38 2.68 -27.10
C THR A 585 -22.09 1.26 -27.57
N ALA A 586 -20.83 0.92 -27.84
CA ALA A 586 -20.44 -0.43 -28.18
C ALA A 586 -20.83 -1.42 -27.08
N GLU A 587 -20.63 -1.04 -25.82
CA GLU A 587 -20.91 -1.89 -24.68
C GLU A 587 -22.42 -2.06 -24.41
N ILE A 588 -23.22 -1.01 -24.58
CA ILE A 588 -24.69 -1.12 -24.55
C ILE A 588 -25.19 -2.08 -25.65
N LEU A 589 -24.68 -1.93 -26.88
CA LEU A 589 -25.04 -2.81 -28.00
C LEU A 589 -24.66 -4.27 -27.73
N ARG A 590 -23.47 -4.49 -27.13
CA ARG A 590 -23.03 -5.82 -26.71
C ARG A 590 -24.00 -6.43 -25.71
N MET A 591 -24.35 -5.70 -24.64
CA MET A 591 -25.32 -6.18 -23.64
C MET A 591 -26.71 -6.42 -24.22
N GLN A 592 -27.18 -5.58 -25.15
CA GLN A 592 -28.44 -5.82 -25.88
C GLN A 592 -28.38 -7.12 -26.71
N ALA A 593 -27.25 -7.41 -27.34
CA ALA A 593 -27.05 -8.68 -28.06
C ALA A 593 -27.09 -9.88 -27.11
N VAL A 594 -26.48 -9.77 -25.92
CA VAL A 594 -26.57 -10.80 -24.86
C VAL A 594 -28.01 -11.00 -24.41
N LEU A 595 -28.79 -9.92 -24.20
CA LEU A 595 -30.20 -9.99 -23.83
C LEU A 595 -31.07 -10.69 -24.90
N ARG A 596 -30.77 -10.49 -26.18
CA ARG A 596 -31.52 -11.14 -27.28
C ARG A 596 -31.18 -12.62 -27.44
N THR A 597 -29.97 -13.02 -27.09
CA THR A 597 -29.46 -14.39 -27.31
C THR A 597 -29.67 -15.30 -26.11
N ASN A 598 -29.67 -14.74 -24.89
CA ASN A 598 -29.82 -15.49 -23.64
C ASN A 598 -31.18 -15.22 -22.98
N ASN A 599 -31.71 -16.21 -22.27
CA ASN A 599 -32.96 -16.05 -21.51
C ASN A 599 -32.74 -15.34 -20.17
N LEU A 600 -32.22 -14.11 -20.22
CA LEU A 600 -31.87 -13.33 -19.02
C LEU A 600 -33.09 -13.04 -18.13
N ARG A 601 -34.28 -12.92 -18.70
CA ARG A 601 -35.53 -12.69 -17.95
C ARG A 601 -35.92 -13.87 -17.05
N ALA A 602 -35.29 -15.04 -17.19
CA ALA A 602 -35.51 -16.19 -16.30
C ALA A 602 -34.59 -16.22 -15.07
N LEU A 603 -33.49 -15.45 -15.04
CA LEU A 603 -32.39 -15.59 -14.08
C LEU A 603 -32.81 -15.54 -12.60
N PHE A 604 -33.87 -14.80 -12.26
CA PHE A 604 -34.38 -14.69 -10.88
C PHE A 604 -35.87 -15.02 -10.76
N ARG A 605 -36.42 -15.84 -11.66
CA ARG A 605 -37.88 -16.13 -11.69
C ARG A 605 -38.41 -16.70 -10.36
N GLU A 606 -37.57 -17.48 -9.68
CA GLU A 606 -37.89 -18.15 -8.41
C GLU A 606 -37.73 -17.23 -7.17
N ARG A 607 -37.25 -16.00 -7.35
CA ARG A 607 -37.13 -15.01 -6.26
C ARG A 607 -38.48 -14.33 -6.01
N SER A 608 -38.59 -13.59 -4.90
CA SER A 608 -39.78 -12.82 -4.55
C SER A 608 -40.16 -11.79 -5.64
N HIS A 609 -41.46 -11.69 -5.93
CA HIS A 609 -42.05 -10.76 -6.89
C HIS A 609 -42.53 -9.46 -6.22
N GLU A 610 -42.13 -9.22 -4.97
CA GLU A 610 -42.46 -7.99 -4.26
C GLU A 610 -41.89 -6.75 -4.97
N PRO A 611 -42.62 -5.62 -4.97
CA PRO A 611 -42.11 -4.36 -5.52
C PRO A 611 -40.79 -3.98 -4.84
N GLY A 612 -39.75 -3.75 -5.65
CA GLY A 612 -38.42 -3.41 -5.13
C GLY A 612 -37.59 -4.63 -4.69
N GLY A 613 -38.11 -5.86 -4.82
CA GLY A 613 -37.33 -7.09 -4.69
C GLY A 613 -36.44 -7.37 -5.91
N ILE A 614 -35.47 -8.29 -5.78
CA ILE A 614 -34.44 -8.57 -6.80
C ILE A 614 -35.02 -8.84 -8.19
N TRP A 615 -36.11 -9.62 -8.30
CA TRP A 615 -36.74 -9.93 -9.58
C TRP A 615 -37.29 -8.67 -10.26
N SER A 616 -38.03 -7.84 -9.52
CA SER A 616 -38.63 -6.61 -10.06
C SER A 616 -37.57 -5.61 -10.54
N ARG A 617 -36.47 -5.46 -9.77
CA ARG A 617 -35.34 -4.60 -10.14
C ARG A 617 -34.62 -5.12 -11.37
N TRP A 618 -34.40 -6.44 -11.44
CA TRP A 618 -33.77 -7.08 -12.59
C TRP A 618 -34.57 -6.88 -13.88
N MET A 619 -35.87 -7.10 -13.83
CA MET A 619 -36.76 -6.89 -14.98
C MET A 619 -36.73 -5.44 -15.45
N ALA A 620 -36.81 -4.47 -14.54
CA ALA A 620 -36.76 -3.05 -14.87
C ALA A 620 -35.43 -2.65 -15.55
N MET A 621 -34.30 -3.22 -15.13
CA MET A 621 -33.01 -2.96 -15.77
C MET A 621 -32.88 -3.62 -17.15
N LEU A 622 -33.46 -4.81 -17.35
CA LEU A 622 -33.52 -5.42 -18.67
C LEU A 622 -34.39 -4.59 -19.62
N ASP A 623 -35.50 -4.03 -19.13
CA ASP A 623 -36.36 -3.13 -19.90
C ASP A 623 -35.62 -1.81 -20.22
N ARG A 624 -34.85 -1.27 -19.27
CA ARG A 624 -33.95 -0.12 -19.48
C ARG A 624 -32.92 -0.42 -20.57
N LEU A 625 -32.27 -1.58 -20.53
CA LEU A 625 -31.27 -2.00 -21.51
C LEU A 625 -31.90 -2.17 -22.90
N GLU A 626 -33.06 -2.81 -22.99
CA GLU A 626 -33.79 -3.01 -24.23
C GLU A 626 -34.27 -1.69 -24.84
N GLY A 627 -34.72 -0.75 -24.01
CA GLY A 627 -35.17 0.59 -24.42
C GLY A 627 -34.06 1.61 -24.67
N ALA A 628 -32.78 1.25 -24.44
CA ALA A 628 -31.65 2.15 -24.62
C ALA A 628 -31.41 2.50 -26.10
N ASP A 629 -31.50 3.79 -26.43
CA ASP A 629 -31.27 4.33 -27.77
C ASP A 629 -29.85 4.92 -27.87
N VAL A 630 -28.95 4.18 -28.50
CA VAL A 630 -27.54 4.56 -28.61
C VAL A 630 -27.33 5.84 -29.42
N GLN A 631 -28.21 6.14 -30.39
CA GLN A 631 -28.09 7.37 -31.18
C GLN A 631 -28.42 8.59 -30.31
N LYS A 632 -29.47 8.51 -29.50
CA LYS A 632 -29.82 9.57 -28.54
C LYS A 632 -28.71 9.79 -27.50
N ILE A 633 -28.05 8.72 -27.06
CA ILE A 633 -26.92 8.81 -26.12
C ILE A 633 -25.74 9.54 -26.77
N GLN A 634 -25.37 9.18 -28.01
CA GLN A 634 -24.30 9.88 -28.74
C GLN A 634 -24.62 11.36 -28.95
N ASP A 635 -25.85 11.67 -29.35
CA ASP A 635 -26.26 13.05 -29.59
C ASP A 635 -26.30 13.87 -28.29
N ALA A 636 -26.68 13.26 -27.16
CA ALA A 636 -26.59 13.88 -25.85
C ALA A 636 -25.15 14.22 -25.43
N ILE A 637 -24.18 13.35 -25.75
CA ILE A 637 -22.75 13.60 -25.46
C ILE A 637 -22.23 14.80 -26.28
N LYS A 638 -22.58 14.86 -27.57
CA LYS A 638 -22.15 15.94 -28.48
C LYS A 638 -22.65 17.34 -28.10
N VAL A 639 -23.69 17.43 -27.27
CA VAL A 639 -24.26 18.71 -26.82
C VAL A 639 -24.10 18.92 -25.31
N ALA A 640 -23.32 18.06 -24.64
CA ALA A 640 -23.12 18.12 -23.20
C ALA A 640 -22.36 19.42 -22.81
N PRO A 641 -22.94 20.29 -21.95
CA PRO A 641 -22.31 21.56 -21.61
C PRO A 641 -20.92 21.42 -20.98
N CYS A 642 -20.73 20.41 -20.13
CA CYS A 642 -19.45 20.12 -19.47
C CYS A 642 -18.33 19.67 -20.41
N LEU A 643 -18.65 19.30 -21.66
CA LEU A 643 -17.66 18.89 -22.64
C LEU A 643 -17.47 19.89 -23.79
N SER A 644 -18.16 21.04 -23.73
CA SER A 644 -18.21 22.03 -24.82
C SER A 644 -16.83 22.54 -25.28
N GLU A 645 -15.85 22.57 -24.38
CA GLU A 645 -14.47 22.99 -24.67
C GLU A 645 -13.56 21.90 -25.24
N PHE A 646 -14.06 20.66 -25.33
CA PHE A 646 -13.34 19.49 -25.83
C PHE A 646 -13.97 18.92 -27.11
N LEU A 647 -15.01 19.56 -27.67
CA LEU A 647 -15.83 19.04 -28.78
C LEU A 647 -15.45 19.54 -30.18
#